data_AF-A0A0S1XF35-F1
#
_entry.id   AF-A0A0S1XF35-F1
#
_cell.length_a   1.000
_cell.length_b   1.000
_cell.length_c   1.000
_cell.angle_alpha   90.00
_cell.angle_beta   90.00
_cell.angle_gamma   90.00
#
_symmetry.space_group_name_H-M   'P 1'
#
loop_
_entity.id
_entity.type
_entity.pdbx_description
1 polymer ?
#
loop_
_entity_poly.entity_id
_entity_poly.type
_entity_poly.pdbx_seq_one_letter_code
_entity_poly.pdbx_strand_id
1 'polypeptide(L)'
;MKKRALSLMLVIFIITSYGLVGAKPILDGSVEFLTKTKNLANTTQEISLVLLALTSAQGKVDYNLIENITYIANILVSWQNPDGGWGYFKGSVSNVVDTSYAVIALSKVLHLYEKGTPEYSKIFHALDDGISFLLSSYSGSGWGYVPKTNPEFYPTVMAIWALGENGFRVDHPYIKRALSYIANVKYGIDKYKALALELLAFKSVGKDIDTNLVGEIKKALESENLSVSDRALLTYALVDYEDVNFDVAKALLILESLKKGQSTFYWSDEPKLFSQAHLFEASSYAVLSFALISDKLSQGVENPFKTSCEALKSAQNPDGGWSYYYGFPSNEKATYYTLKALKLCYFRDPSIEKGLKWVRAKYEEDKLIARKNKEIYSPYVYALLTLLEFNMLNETEKDENIKLIESIQLDTGKWGNFLGPQPYDTALAIKALLALGVPSNSTEIQRAKNWLLSISKTGWGTYVDTGFYSYMLPPEVSVTLEVLEALAPISTKDELEPHLKWLLEQRTEDGGWANIREHYLIGVFQYKEKPTIELTIRAAELLAEFGYDYREDVLNWLMDKKRGGLWGDTVVDSALATQFLSQFKFIPKINLYDVIRLIPEQKFYVVYTDDRNLTAQQIKASIDKLFETNTTVEKFQGFGDANYIVLSDFGEFNIKDYNPYVKLEVDNETIHINGEEYSIKNTVVLIPGKTETGYILFVFYEKGLDDVVAKIFDSGLVKYLKGDALVVTYKDKNHDGVVDLDELTVKFLR
;
A
#
# COMPACT_ATOMS: atom_id res chain seq x y z
N MET A 1 38.59 -30.57 13.73
CA MET A 1 37.92 -30.85 15.02
C MET A 1 38.11 -29.74 16.07
N LYS A 2 39.34 -29.36 16.45
CA LYS A 2 39.57 -28.32 17.48
C LYS A 2 38.94 -26.94 17.16
N LYS A 3 38.96 -26.45 15.91
CA LYS A 3 38.29 -25.19 15.52
C LYS A 3 36.75 -25.22 15.62
N ARG A 4 36.12 -26.37 15.33
CA ARG A 4 34.65 -26.51 15.25
C ARG A 4 33.98 -26.66 16.62
N ALA A 5 34.62 -27.37 17.56
CA ALA A 5 34.19 -27.40 18.97
C ALA A 5 34.36 -26.03 19.64
N LEU A 6 35.41 -25.28 19.27
CA LEU A 6 35.61 -23.90 19.72
C LEU A 6 34.50 -22.97 19.23
N SER A 7 34.06 -23.10 17.98
CA SER A 7 32.97 -22.27 17.41
C SER A 7 31.64 -22.45 18.13
N LEU A 8 31.28 -23.69 18.47
CA LEU A 8 30.04 -23.98 19.22
C LEU A 8 30.11 -23.46 20.67
N MET A 9 31.27 -23.62 21.33
CA MET A 9 31.50 -23.04 22.66
C MET A 9 31.54 -21.50 22.64
N LEU A 10 32.07 -20.88 21.56
CA LEU A 10 32.07 -19.42 21.40
C LEU A 10 30.66 -18.86 21.20
N VAL A 11 29.81 -19.56 20.42
CA VAL A 11 28.40 -19.21 20.26
C VAL A 11 27.70 -19.24 21.62
N ILE A 12 27.89 -20.29 22.43
CA ILE A 12 27.33 -20.39 23.78
C ILE A 12 27.85 -19.26 24.70
N PHE A 13 29.14 -18.89 24.59
CA PHE A 13 29.76 -17.85 25.44
C PHE A 13 29.33 -16.42 25.07
N ILE A 14 29.11 -16.12 23.79
CA ILE A 14 28.57 -14.84 23.30
C ILE A 14 27.12 -14.64 23.77
N ILE A 15 26.35 -15.74 23.92
CA ILE A 15 24.94 -15.73 24.30
C ILE A 15 24.72 -15.46 25.81
N THR A 16 25.72 -15.72 26.67
CA THR A 16 25.57 -15.61 28.15
C THR A 16 25.92 -14.25 28.75
N SER A 17 26.34 -13.27 27.95
CA SER A 17 26.67 -11.93 28.43
C SER A 17 25.61 -10.93 27.99
N TYR A 18 25.10 -10.15 28.95
CA TYR A 18 24.13 -9.05 28.88
C TYR A 18 22.66 -9.38 29.19
N GLY A 19 22.29 -9.11 30.45
CA GLY A 19 21.21 -8.18 30.81
C GLY A 19 19.76 -8.68 30.77
N LEU A 20 19.05 -8.43 31.88
CA LEU A 20 17.58 -8.47 31.98
C LEU A 20 16.92 -7.57 30.92
N VAL A 21 16.14 -8.13 29.98
CA VAL A 21 15.33 -7.37 29.01
C VAL A 21 14.07 -8.19 28.66
N GLY A 22 12.91 -7.55 28.51
CA GLY A 22 11.61 -8.16 28.21
C GLY A 22 11.51 -8.81 26.82
N ALA A 23 10.33 -9.39 26.49
CA ALA A 23 10.05 -10.08 25.24
C ALA A 23 10.59 -9.35 24.00
N LYS A 24 11.42 -10.03 23.22
CA LYS A 24 11.95 -9.52 21.95
C LYS A 24 11.17 -10.15 20.80
N PRO A 25 10.72 -9.40 19.78
CA PRO A 25 10.08 -9.96 18.59
C PRO A 25 10.93 -11.07 17.93
N ILE A 26 10.27 -12.10 17.39
CA ILE A 26 10.94 -13.28 16.81
C ILE A 26 11.96 -12.90 15.73
N LEU A 27 11.63 -11.91 14.90
CA LEU A 27 12.50 -11.44 13.82
C LEU A 27 13.74 -10.72 14.38
N ASP A 28 13.58 -9.88 15.40
CA ASP A 28 14.71 -9.15 16.00
C ASP A 28 15.67 -10.07 16.76
N GLY A 29 15.14 -11.06 17.49
CA GLY A 29 15.97 -12.04 18.19
C GLY A 29 16.75 -12.94 17.24
N SER A 30 16.18 -13.25 16.07
CA SER A 30 16.80 -14.10 15.06
C SER A 30 17.77 -13.36 14.14
N VAL A 31 17.49 -12.10 13.80
CA VAL A 31 18.44 -11.23 13.08
C VAL A 31 19.64 -10.88 13.95
N GLU A 32 19.46 -10.68 15.25
CA GLU A 32 20.56 -10.48 16.19
C GLU A 32 21.51 -11.68 16.21
N PHE A 33 20.97 -12.90 16.17
CA PHE A 33 21.78 -14.12 16.07
C PHE A 33 22.67 -14.09 14.82
N LEU A 34 22.08 -13.86 13.64
CA LEU A 34 22.80 -13.85 12.37
C LEU A 34 23.85 -12.73 12.32
N THR A 35 23.53 -11.52 12.79
CA THR A 35 24.47 -10.39 12.78
C THR A 35 25.66 -10.58 13.73
N LYS A 36 25.47 -11.21 14.91
CA LYS A 36 26.55 -11.52 15.86
C LYS A 36 27.42 -12.69 15.41
N THR A 37 26.84 -13.67 14.70
CA THR A 37 27.53 -14.92 14.33
C THR A 37 27.95 -14.99 12.86
N LYS A 38 27.67 -13.97 12.04
CA LYS A 38 27.99 -13.93 10.60
C LYS A 38 29.42 -14.32 10.25
N ASN A 39 30.41 -13.99 11.09
CA ASN A 39 31.82 -14.31 10.86
C ASN A 39 32.16 -15.80 11.02
N LEU A 40 31.21 -16.62 11.48
CA LEU A 40 31.37 -18.06 11.66
C LEU A 40 30.83 -18.86 10.46
N ALA A 41 30.02 -18.25 9.58
CA ALA A 41 29.62 -18.83 8.31
C ALA A 41 30.85 -19.01 7.42
N ASN A 42 31.06 -20.21 6.87
CA ASN A 42 32.32 -20.56 6.22
C ASN A 42 32.17 -21.22 4.84
N THR A 43 30.95 -21.45 4.39
CA THR A 43 30.65 -21.89 3.03
C THR A 43 29.96 -20.79 2.24
N THR A 44 30.07 -20.84 0.91
CA THR A 44 29.37 -19.89 0.02
C THR A 44 27.86 -19.96 0.23
N GLN A 45 27.30 -21.17 0.36
CA GLN A 45 25.88 -21.36 0.69
C GLN A 45 25.48 -20.64 1.97
N GLU A 46 26.18 -20.85 3.09
CA GLU A 46 25.83 -20.22 4.39
C GLU A 46 25.90 -18.70 4.30
N ILE A 47 26.98 -18.15 3.71
CA ILE A 47 27.18 -16.72 3.56
C ILE A 47 26.05 -16.10 2.72
N SER A 48 25.66 -16.77 1.63
CA SER A 48 24.59 -16.32 0.76
C SER A 48 23.23 -16.35 1.44
N LEU A 49 22.93 -17.40 2.22
CA LEU A 49 21.67 -17.51 2.97
C LEU A 49 21.59 -16.48 4.10
N VAL A 50 22.68 -16.21 4.81
CA VAL A 50 22.73 -15.13 5.81
C VAL A 50 22.51 -13.77 5.14
N LEU A 51 23.17 -13.53 3.99
CA LEU A 51 22.98 -12.30 3.23
C LEU A 51 21.53 -12.11 2.79
N LEU A 52 20.91 -13.15 2.23
CA LEU A 52 19.53 -13.14 1.77
C LEU A 52 18.55 -12.88 2.94
N ALA A 53 18.76 -13.54 4.07
CA ALA A 53 17.96 -13.38 5.28
C ALA A 53 18.04 -11.95 5.86
N LEU A 54 19.25 -11.41 6.04
CA LEU A 54 19.43 -10.05 6.55
C LEU A 54 18.88 -9.00 5.58
N THR A 55 19.07 -9.19 4.29
CA THR A 55 18.50 -8.31 3.25
C THR A 55 16.99 -8.29 3.31
N SER A 56 16.37 -9.46 3.49
CA SER A 56 14.92 -9.56 3.61
C SER A 56 14.39 -8.97 4.92
N ALA A 57 15.20 -8.92 5.98
CA ALA A 57 14.83 -8.32 7.26
C ALA A 57 15.10 -6.81 7.37
N GLN A 58 15.83 -6.22 6.40
CA GLN A 58 16.14 -4.79 6.40
C GLN A 58 14.85 -3.96 6.38
N GLY A 59 14.73 -3.01 7.32
CA GLY A 59 13.54 -2.17 7.48
C GLY A 59 12.39 -2.83 8.26
N LYS A 60 12.58 -4.04 8.79
CA LYS A 60 11.56 -4.80 9.54
C LYS A 60 11.97 -5.12 10.99
N VAL A 61 13.15 -4.67 11.37
CA VAL A 61 13.72 -4.82 12.71
C VAL A 61 14.11 -3.44 13.22
N ASP A 62 14.21 -3.27 14.53
CA ASP A 62 14.43 -1.99 15.21
C ASP A 62 15.77 -1.27 14.90
N TYR A 63 16.62 -1.87 14.08
CA TYR A 63 17.96 -1.37 13.80
C TYR A 63 18.36 -1.56 12.33
N ASN A 64 19.25 -0.67 11.87
CA ASN A 64 19.69 -0.66 10.48
C ASN A 64 20.69 -1.81 10.20
N LEU A 65 20.42 -2.65 9.20
CA LEU A 65 21.27 -3.77 8.78
C LEU A 65 22.19 -3.44 7.61
N ILE A 66 22.12 -2.25 7.00
CA ILE A 66 22.87 -1.91 5.77
C ILE A 66 24.36 -2.17 5.91
N GLU A 67 24.99 -1.82 7.03
CA GLU A 67 26.43 -2.10 7.24
C GLU A 67 26.72 -3.61 7.30
N ASN A 68 25.87 -4.39 7.97
CA ASN A 68 26.00 -5.85 8.06
C ASN A 68 25.82 -6.51 6.69
N ILE A 69 24.83 -6.06 5.91
CA ILE A 69 24.54 -6.54 4.56
C ILE A 69 25.71 -6.21 3.63
N THR A 70 26.17 -4.95 3.65
CA THR A 70 27.31 -4.49 2.84
C THR A 70 28.57 -5.29 3.15
N TYR A 71 28.83 -5.59 4.42
CA TYR A 71 29.96 -6.40 4.85
C TYR A 71 29.92 -7.81 4.26
N ILE A 72 28.77 -8.49 4.36
CA ILE A 72 28.63 -9.87 3.87
C ILE A 72 28.62 -9.91 2.33
N ALA A 73 27.96 -8.96 1.67
CA ALA A 73 28.01 -8.82 0.21
C ALA A 73 29.45 -8.65 -0.28
N ASN A 74 30.26 -7.84 0.40
CA ASN A 74 31.67 -7.67 0.09
C ASN A 74 32.51 -8.94 0.28
N ILE A 75 32.20 -9.76 1.30
CA ILE A 75 32.82 -11.09 1.46
C ILE A 75 32.51 -11.94 0.24
N LEU A 76 31.23 -12.04 -0.13
CA LEU A 76 30.77 -12.87 -1.24
C LEU A 76 31.41 -12.43 -2.56
N VAL A 77 31.42 -11.13 -2.87
CA VAL A 77 32.12 -10.58 -4.05
C VAL A 77 33.62 -10.92 -4.01
N SER A 78 34.27 -10.85 -2.86
CA SER A 78 35.70 -11.17 -2.74
C SER A 78 36.04 -12.68 -2.87
N TRP A 79 35.02 -13.55 -2.86
CA TRP A 79 35.16 -15.00 -3.01
C TRP A 79 34.88 -15.48 -4.44
N GLN A 80 34.41 -14.59 -5.32
CA GLN A 80 34.15 -14.91 -6.72
C GLN A 80 35.46 -15.28 -7.43
N ASN A 81 35.43 -16.36 -8.19
CA ASN A 81 36.57 -16.80 -8.98
C ASN A 81 36.66 -16.01 -10.30
N PRO A 82 37.83 -16.00 -10.98
CA PRO A 82 38.00 -15.30 -12.26
C PRO A 82 37.09 -15.78 -13.40
N ASP A 83 36.47 -16.96 -13.26
CA ASP A 83 35.49 -17.49 -14.22
C ASP A 83 34.06 -16.98 -13.97
N GLY A 84 33.88 -16.07 -13.00
CA GLY A 84 32.60 -15.49 -12.60
C GLY A 84 31.80 -16.36 -11.62
N GLY A 85 32.20 -17.60 -11.38
CA GLY A 85 31.49 -18.51 -10.47
C GLY A 85 31.99 -18.49 -9.03
N TRP A 86 31.29 -19.23 -8.18
CA TRP A 86 31.67 -19.52 -6.80
C TRP A 86 31.78 -21.03 -6.56
N GLY A 87 32.77 -21.41 -5.76
CA GLY A 87 32.90 -22.77 -5.23
C GLY A 87 32.37 -22.89 -3.80
N TYR A 88 32.48 -24.08 -3.20
CA TYR A 88 31.98 -24.40 -1.85
C TYR A 88 32.59 -23.52 -0.74
N PHE A 89 33.87 -23.16 -0.84
CA PHE A 89 34.55 -22.15 -0.01
C PHE A 89 35.49 -21.28 -0.83
N LYS A 90 36.04 -20.20 -0.25
CA LYS A 90 36.97 -19.28 -0.92
C LYS A 90 38.08 -20.00 -1.70
N GLY A 91 38.15 -19.75 -3.01
CA GLY A 91 39.19 -20.29 -3.89
C GLY A 91 39.03 -21.77 -4.29
N SER A 92 37.93 -22.41 -3.91
CA SER A 92 37.56 -23.72 -4.47
C SER A 92 36.96 -23.57 -5.87
N VAL A 93 36.96 -24.65 -6.65
CA VAL A 93 36.47 -24.68 -8.04
C VAL A 93 35.00 -24.24 -8.10
N SER A 94 34.70 -23.34 -9.04
CA SER A 94 33.34 -22.84 -9.28
C SER A 94 32.39 -23.97 -9.64
N ASN A 95 31.21 -23.98 -9.01
CA ASN A 95 30.16 -24.95 -9.26
C ASN A 95 28.79 -24.27 -9.31
N VAL A 96 27.84 -24.92 -9.96
CA VAL A 96 26.52 -24.34 -10.27
C VAL A 96 25.70 -24.08 -9.00
N VAL A 97 25.77 -24.95 -7.99
CA VAL A 97 24.95 -24.83 -6.77
C VAL A 97 25.37 -23.61 -5.95
N ASP A 98 26.66 -23.51 -5.61
CA ASP A 98 27.18 -22.38 -4.83
C ASP A 98 27.08 -21.06 -5.58
N THR A 99 27.32 -21.07 -6.91
CA THR A 99 27.09 -19.89 -7.75
C THR A 99 25.63 -19.46 -7.75
N SER A 100 24.68 -20.40 -7.77
CA SER A 100 23.25 -20.08 -7.73
C SER A 100 22.86 -19.40 -6.41
N TYR A 101 23.32 -19.90 -5.26
CA TYR A 101 23.10 -19.23 -3.98
C TYR A 101 23.67 -17.81 -3.96
N ALA A 102 24.89 -17.63 -4.47
CA ALA A 102 25.53 -16.31 -4.51
C ALA A 102 24.75 -15.33 -5.41
N VAL A 103 24.34 -15.77 -6.59
CA VAL A 103 23.54 -14.99 -7.55
C VAL A 103 22.19 -14.58 -6.96
N ILE A 104 21.47 -15.48 -6.30
CA ILE A 104 20.19 -15.17 -5.64
C ILE A 104 20.38 -14.09 -4.57
N ALA A 105 21.40 -14.26 -3.72
CA ALA A 105 21.67 -13.33 -2.63
C ALA A 105 22.10 -11.93 -3.14
N LEU A 106 23.01 -11.85 -4.10
CA LEU A 106 23.48 -10.58 -4.67
C LEU A 106 22.37 -9.85 -5.45
N SER A 107 21.51 -10.58 -6.14
CA SER A 107 20.34 -10.02 -6.84
C SER A 107 19.43 -9.27 -5.87
N LYS A 108 19.10 -9.91 -4.73
CA LYS A 108 18.23 -9.29 -3.71
C LYS A 108 18.86 -8.05 -3.08
N VAL A 109 20.17 -8.09 -2.83
CA VAL A 109 20.94 -7.00 -2.19
C VAL A 109 21.03 -5.76 -3.08
N LEU A 110 21.12 -5.94 -4.40
CA LEU A 110 21.34 -4.85 -5.34
C LEU A 110 20.28 -3.74 -5.24
N HIS A 111 19.04 -4.09 -4.88
CA HIS A 111 17.92 -3.16 -4.69
C HIS A 111 18.10 -2.16 -3.53
N LEU A 112 19.04 -2.41 -2.61
CA LEU A 112 19.31 -1.52 -1.47
C LEU A 112 20.23 -0.34 -1.81
N TYR A 113 20.85 -0.34 -3.00
CA TYR A 113 21.81 0.68 -3.39
C TYR A 113 21.32 1.47 -4.61
N GLU A 114 21.54 2.78 -4.60
CA GLU A 114 21.20 3.64 -5.73
C GLU A 114 22.11 3.33 -6.94
N LYS A 115 21.50 3.31 -8.13
CA LYS A 115 22.22 3.08 -9.39
C LYS A 115 23.30 4.14 -9.58
N GLY A 116 24.52 3.70 -9.92
CA GLY A 116 25.67 4.58 -10.13
C GLY A 116 26.58 4.74 -8.92
N THR A 117 26.20 4.22 -7.75
CA THR A 117 27.10 4.15 -6.59
C THR A 117 28.22 3.11 -6.82
N PRO A 118 29.40 3.27 -6.17
CA PRO A 118 30.47 2.28 -6.22
C PRO A 118 30.03 0.89 -5.73
N GLU A 119 29.24 0.85 -4.66
CA GLU A 119 28.69 -0.37 -4.06
C GLU A 119 27.74 -1.08 -5.04
N TYR A 120 26.78 -0.34 -5.62
CA TYR A 120 25.89 -0.88 -6.65
C TYR A 120 26.70 -1.49 -7.81
N SER A 121 27.68 -0.72 -8.32
CA SER A 121 28.48 -1.14 -9.46
C SER A 121 29.24 -2.43 -9.14
N LYS A 122 29.90 -2.51 -7.99
CA LYS A 122 30.66 -3.69 -7.56
C LYS A 122 29.78 -4.94 -7.45
N ILE A 123 28.61 -4.83 -6.84
CA ILE A 123 27.68 -5.94 -6.65
C ILE A 123 27.07 -6.36 -8.00
N PHE A 124 26.71 -5.40 -8.83
CA PHE A 124 26.15 -5.63 -10.16
C PHE A 124 27.11 -6.42 -11.07
N HIS A 125 28.39 -6.04 -11.13
CA HIS A 125 29.36 -6.78 -11.96
C HIS A 125 29.52 -8.23 -11.47
N ALA A 126 29.64 -8.44 -10.16
CA ALA A 126 29.74 -9.79 -9.61
C ALA A 126 28.49 -10.63 -9.92
N LEU A 127 27.31 -10.04 -9.82
CA LEU A 127 26.04 -10.69 -10.17
C LEU A 127 26.00 -11.07 -11.66
N ASP A 128 26.37 -10.16 -12.56
CA ASP A 128 26.38 -10.37 -14.02
C ASP A 128 27.37 -11.47 -14.43
N ASP A 129 28.55 -11.48 -13.83
CA ASP A 129 29.56 -12.53 -14.02
C ASP A 129 29.06 -13.90 -13.52
N GLY A 130 28.34 -13.93 -12.39
CA GLY A 130 27.71 -15.13 -11.87
C GLY A 130 26.62 -15.70 -12.77
N ILE A 131 25.77 -14.83 -13.32
CA ILE A 131 24.75 -15.21 -14.32
C ILE A 131 25.44 -15.76 -15.57
N SER A 132 26.51 -15.11 -16.04
CA SER A 132 27.30 -15.56 -17.19
C SER A 132 27.93 -16.95 -16.96
N PHE A 133 28.44 -17.22 -15.75
CA PHE A 133 28.92 -18.55 -15.37
C PHE A 133 27.79 -19.59 -15.44
N LEU A 134 26.60 -19.29 -14.91
CA LEU A 134 25.46 -20.22 -14.97
C LEU A 134 25.07 -20.51 -16.41
N LEU A 135 24.93 -19.49 -17.27
CA LEU A 135 24.53 -19.66 -18.66
C LEU A 135 25.58 -20.47 -19.46
N SER A 136 26.88 -20.22 -19.24
CA SER A 136 27.95 -20.97 -19.90
C SER A 136 28.12 -22.40 -19.39
N SER A 137 27.61 -22.70 -18.18
CA SER A 137 27.62 -24.03 -17.58
C SER A 137 26.49 -24.95 -18.05
N TYR A 138 25.55 -24.45 -18.85
CA TYR A 138 24.41 -25.22 -19.34
C TYR A 138 24.83 -26.40 -20.23
N SER A 139 24.38 -27.62 -19.92
CA SER A 139 24.77 -28.86 -20.62
C SER A 139 23.62 -29.52 -21.40
N GLY A 140 22.81 -28.70 -22.08
CA GLY A 140 21.90 -29.12 -23.16
C GLY A 140 20.46 -29.42 -22.72
N SER A 141 20.28 -30.11 -21.59
CA SER A 141 18.95 -30.32 -20.97
C SER A 141 18.83 -29.75 -19.56
N GLY A 142 19.93 -29.29 -18.95
CA GLY A 142 19.97 -28.75 -17.59
C GLY A 142 21.40 -28.40 -17.19
N TRP A 143 21.70 -28.49 -15.89
CA TRP A 143 23.02 -28.18 -15.33
C TRP A 143 23.55 -29.34 -14.49
N GLY A 144 24.84 -29.65 -14.65
CA GLY A 144 25.59 -30.52 -13.73
C GLY A 144 26.28 -29.69 -12.64
N TYR A 145 26.97 -30.35 -11.70
CA TYR A 145 27.63 -29.64 -10.59
C TYR A 145 28.72 -28.67 -11.08
N VAL A 146 29.51 -29.05 -12.08
CA VAL A 146 30.56 -28.21 -12.68
C VAL A 146 30.39 -28.13 -14.20
N PRO A 147 30.96 -27.11 -14.88
CA PRO A 147 30.80 -26.95 -16.32
C PRO A 147 31.15 -28.22 -17.10
N LYS A 148 30.39 -28.50 -18.16
CA LYS A 148 30.57 -29.66 -19.06
C LYS A 148 30.33 -31.04 -18.42
N THR A 149 29.64 -31.10 -17.29
CA THR A 149 29.15 -32.37 -16.71
C THR A 149 27.68 -32.61 -17.05
N ASN A 150 27.26 -33.87 -16.92
CA ASN A 150 25.88 -34.25 -17.18
C ASN A 150 24.91 -33.52 -16.24
N PRO A 151 23.74 -33.09 -16.72
CA PRO A 151 22.72 -32.49 -15.89
C PRO A 151 22.34 -33.38 -14.70
N GLU A 152 22.14 -32.77 -13.54
CA GLU A 152 21.61 -33.42 -12.33
C GLU A 152 20.51 -32.54 -11.73
N PHE A 153 19.63 -33.13 -10.93
CA PHE A 153 18.48 -32.42 -10.38
C PHE A 153 18.89 -31.19 -9.56
N TYR A 154 19.78 -31.34 -8.57
CA TYR A 154 20.10 -30.27 -7.63
C TYR A 154 20.76 -29.03 -8.28
N PRO A 155 21.80 -29.18 -9.13
CA PRO A 155 22.34 -28.03 -9.86
C PRO A 155 21.32 -27.42 -10.84
N THR A 156 20.48 -28.24 -11.47
CA THR A 156 19.45 -27.75 -12.41
C THR A 156 18.39 -26.92 -11.69
N VAL A 157 17.83 -27.39 -10.57
CA VAL A 157 16.78 -26.67 -9.85
C VAL A 157 17.31 -25.36 -9.24
N MET A 158 18.55 -25.36 -8.73
CA MET A 158 19.20 -24.16 -8.22
C MET A 158 19.47 -23.13 -9.33
N ALA A 159 19.94 -23.57 -10.50
CA ALA A 159 20.16 -22.67 -11.64
C ALA A 159 18.85 -22.06 -12.15
N ILE A 160 17.76 -22.84 -12.20
CA ILE A 160 16.43 -22.31 -12.54
C ILE A 160 16.00 -21.26 -11.52
N TRP A 161 16.14 -21.54 -10.22
CA TRP A 161 15.79 -20.58 -9.18
C TRP A 161 16.57 -19.28 -9.36
N ALA A 162 17.91 -19.36 -9.44
CA ALA A 162 18.79 -18.20 -9.58
C ALA A 162 18.53 -17.38 -10.86
N LEU A 163 18.34 -18.03 -12.01
CA LEU A 163 18.01 -17.33 -13.24
C LEU A 163 16.60 -16.73 -13.19
N GLY A 164 15.64 -17.40 -12.56
CA GLY A 164 14.27 -16.88 -12.38
C GLY A 164 14.22 -15.61 -11.55
N GLU A 165 14.96 -15.55 -10.43
CA GLU A 165 15.11 -14.33 -9.62
C GLU A 165 15.76 -13.18 -10.42
N ASN A 166 16.48 -13.49 -11.50
CA ASN A 166 17.12 -12.52 -12.39
C ASN A 166 16.39 -12.36 -13.73
N GLY A 167 15.09 -12.66 -13.77
CA GLY A 167 14.20 -12.28 -14.86
C GLY A 167 14.01 -13.32 -15.98
N PHE A 168 14.64 -14.50 -15.89
CA PHE A 168 14.40 -15.59 -16.84
C PHE A 168 13.05 -16.25 -16.56
N ARG A 169 12.22 -16.44 -17.59
CA ARG A 169 10.86 -16.99 -17.45
C ARG A 169 10.71 -18.35 -18.10
N VAL A 170 9.55 -18.98 -17.89
CA VAL A 170 9.20 -20.34 -18.35
C VAL A 170 9.39 -20.57 -19.85
N ASP A 171 9.29 -19.53 -20.67
CA ASP A 171 9.45 -19.55 -22.13
C ASP A 171 10.91 -19.48 -22.58
N HIS A 172 11.83 -19.06 -21.71
CA HIS A 172 13.25 -18.99 -22.04
C HIS A 172 13.80 -20.38 -22.42
N PRO A 173 14.55 -20.53 -23.53
CA PRO A 173 14.93 -21.85 -24.06
C PRO A 173 15.65 -22.77 -23.06
N TYR A 174 16.55 -22.22 -22.24
CA TYR A 174 17.25 -22.98 -21.20
C TYR A 174 16.31 -23.44 -20.08
N ILE A 175 15.42 -22.55 -19.62
CA ILE A 175 14.46 -22.83 -18.54
C ILE A 175 13.45 -23.88 -19.00
N LYS A 176 12.85 -23.70 -20.19
CA LYS A 176 11.88 -24.65 -20.74
C LYS A 176 12.40 -26.09 -20.82
N ARG A 177 13.63 -26.26 -21.31
CA ARG A 177 14.29 -27.59 -21.40
C ARG A 177 14.64 -28.13 -20.02
N ALA A 178 15.16 -27.29 -19.13
CA ALA A 178 15.52 -27.67 -17.77
C ALA A 178 14.30 -28.10 -16.94
N LEU A 179 13.16 -27.43 -17.08
CA LEU A 179 11.89 -27.83 -16.47
C LEU A 179 11.41 -29.20 -16.98
N SER A 180 11.60 -29.48 -18.27
CA SER A 180 11.28 -30.78 -18.86
C SER A 180 12.19 -31.89 -18.33
N TYR A 181 13.46 -31.56 -18.05
CA TYR A 181 14.43 -32.48 -17.45
C TYR A 181 14.10 -32.79 -15.98
N ILE A 182 13.83 -31.76 -15.17
CA ILE A 182 13.50 -31.90 -13.75
C ILE A 182 12.30 -32.83 -13.53
N ALA A 183 11.28 -32.77 -14.37
CA ALA A 183 10.08 -33.60 -14.25
C ALA A 183 10.34 -35.13 -14.33
N ASN A 184 11.51 -35.56 -14.84
CA ASN A 184 11.79 -36.96 -15.13
C ASN A 184 13.06 -37.51 -14.45
N VAL A 185 13.81 -36.67 -13.73
CA VAL A 185 15.09 -37.05 -13.10
C VAL A 185 14.88 -37.39 -11.62
N LYS A 186 15.72 -38.30 -11.08
CA LYS A 186 15.75 -38.57 -9.64
C LYS A 186 16.38 -37.39 -8.90
N TYR A 187 15.86 -37.07 -7.71
CA TYR A 187 16.31 -35.92 -6.92
C TYR A 187 17.81 -35.93 -6.59
N GLY A 188 18.40 -37.08 -6.24
CA GLY A 188 19.82 -37.13 -5.86
C GLY A 188 20.18 -36.36 -4.57
N ILE A 189 19.18 -35.79 -3.90
CA ILE A 189 19.25 -35.07 -2.62
C ILE A 189 18.07 -35.50 -1.73
N ASP A 190 18.03 -35.01 -0.49
CA ASP A 190 16.91 -35.25 0.41
C ASP A 190 15.58 -34.81 -0.22
N LYS A 191 14.53 -35.62 0.01
CA LYS A 191 13.19 -35.40 -0.57
C LYS A 191 12.62 -34.04 -0.19
N TYR A 192 12.71 -33.65 1.09
CA TYR A 192 12.10 -32.41 1.57
C TYR A 192 12.80 -31.18 0.98
N LYS A 193 14.13 -31.23 0.90
CA LYS A 193 14.92 -30.21 0.21
C LYS A 193 14.56 -30.11 -1.27
N ALA A 194 14.35 -31.25 -1.94
CA ALA A 194 13.93 -31.26 -3.34
C ALA A 194 12.56 -30.58 -3.55
N LEU A 195 11.55 -30.93 -2.75
CA LEU A 195 10.20 -30.35 -2.85
C LEU A 195 10.23 -28.82 -2.67
N ALA A 196 10.94 -28.32 -1.66
CA ALA A 196 11.03 -26.89 -1.40
C ALA A 196 11.73 -26.12 -2.53
N LEU A 197 12.84 -26.67 -3.04
CA LEU A 197 13.59 -26.04 -4.13
C LEU A 197 12.83 -26.06 -5.46
N GLU A 198 12.06 -27.13 -5.74
CA GLU A 198 11.15 -27.15 -6.91
C GLU A 198 10.12 -26.03 -6.82
N LEU A 199 9.49 -25.85 -5.65
CA LEU A 199 8.49 -24.81 -5.45
C LEU A 199 9.07 -23.41 -5.68
N LEU A 200 10.23 -23.12 -5.06
CA LEU A 200 10.93 -21.83 -5.21
C LEU A 200 11.36 -21.57 -6.66
N ALA A 201 11.95 -22.58 -7.32
CA ALA A 201 12.41 -22.46 -8.69
C ALA A 201 11.25 -22.30 -9.69
N PHE A 202 10.16 -23.02 -9.51
CA PHE A 202 8.99 -22.93 -10.38
C PHE A 202 8.28 -21.59 -10.23
N LYS A 203 8.15 -21.11 -8.99
CA LYS A 203 7.61 -19.78 -8.70
C LYS A 203 8.45 -18.69 -9.34
N SER A 204 9.78 -18.73 -9.18
CA SER A 204 10.66 -17.65 -9.67
C SER A 204 10.60 -17.47 -11.19
N VAL A 205 10.37 -18.54 -11.96
CA VAL A 205 10.22 -18.48 -13.43
C VAL A 205 8.78 -18.29 -13.92
N GLY A 206 7.80 -18.24 -13.02
CA GLY A 206 6.38 -18.09 -13.35
C GLY A 206 5.75 -19.34 -13.98
N LYS A 207 6.17 -20.54 -13.55
CA LYS A 207 5.56 -21.80 -13.98
C LYS A 207 4.31 -22.09 -13.13
N ASP A 208 3.26 -22.58 -13.76
CA ASP A 208 2.09 -23.10 -13.05
C ASP A 208 2.47 -24.29 -12.15
N ILE A 209 2.16 -24.17 -10.86
CA ILE A 209 2.56 -25.15 -9.84
C ILE A 209 1.43 -26.17 -9.63
N ASP A 210 1.80 -27.45 -9.70
CA ASP A 210 0.88 -28.56 -9.42
C ASP A 210 0.44 -28.53 -7.94
N THR A 211 -0.86 -28.57 -7.71
CA THR A 211 -1.47 -28.70 -6.38
C THR A 211 -0.92 -29.89 -5.57
N ASN A 212 -0.47 -30.96 -6.22
CA ASN A 212 0.15 -32.10 -5.55
C ASN A 212 1.47 -31.73 -4.86
N LEU A 213 2.31 -30.90 -5.50
CA LEU A 213 3.60 -30.47 -4.93
C LEU A 213 3.38 -29.70 -3.63
N VAL A 214 2.44 -28.75 -3.64
CA VAL A 214 2.08 -27.97 -2.46
C VAL A 214 1.46 -28.87 -1.39
N GLY A 215 0.60 -29.81 -1.78
CA GLY A 215 0.02 -30.80 -0.87
C GLY A 215 1.07 -31.68 -0.19
N GLU A 216 2.11 -32.13 -0.91
CA GLU A 216 3.22 -32.88 -0.33
C GLU A 216 4.04 -32.05 0.68
N ILE A 217 4.28 -30.76 0.38
CA ILE A 217 4.96 -29.84 1.30
C ILE A 217 4.14 -29.64 2.58
N LYS A 218 2.84 -29.39 2.46
CA LYS A 218 1.93 -29.24 3.61
C LYS A 218 1.93 -30.51 4.47
N LYS A 219 1.79 -31.69 3.85
CA LYS A 219 1.85 -32.98 4.55
C LYS A 219 3.20 -33.23 5.23
N ALA A 220 4.32 -32.83 4.59
CA ALA A 220 5.64 -32.95 5.19
C ALA A 220 5.76 -32.08 6.45
N LEU A 221 5.23 -30.86 6.42
CA LEU A 221 5.24 -29.93 7.55
C LEU A 221 4.39 -30.41 8.74
N GLU A 222 3.47 -31.35 8.55
CA GLU A 222 2.71 -31.98 9.65
C GLU A 222 3.49 -33.08 10.38
N SER A 223 4.57 -33.59 9.80
CA SER A 223 5.36 -34.68 10.38
C SER A 223 6.16 -34.20 11.60
N GLU A 224 6.04 -34.89 12.74
CA GLU A 224 6.82 -34.62 13.96
C GLU A 224 8.31 -34.97 13.79
N ASN A 225 8.64 -35.89 12.88
CA ASN A 225 10.02 -36.38 12.67
C ASN A 225 10.84 -35.56 11.66
N LEU A 226 10.30 -34.43 11.18
CA LEU A 226 10.99 -33.57 10.24
C LEU A 226 12.16 -32.84 10.92
N SER A 227 13.33 -32.80 10.26
CA SER A 227 14.47 -32.04 10.78
C SER A 227 14.15 -30.55 10.88
N VAL A 228 14.87 -29.82 11.73
CA VAL A 228 14.62 -28.38 11.92
C VAL A 228 15.01 -27.61 10.66
N SER A 229 16.10 -28.02 10.00
CA SER A 229 16.55 -27.42 8.75
C SER A 229 15.58 -27.64 7.59
N ASP A 230 15.07 -28.86 7.40
CA ASP A 230 14.08 -29.17 6.35
C ASP A 230 12.76 -28.44 6.62
N ARG A 231 12.33 -28.36 7.89
CA ARG A 231 11.14 -27.61 8.28
C ARG A 231 11.28 -26.13 7.97
N ALA A 232 12.40 -25.53 8.30
CA ALA A 232 12.63 -24.10 8.03
C ALA A 232 12.59 -23.81 6.53
N LEU A 233 13.24 -24.65 5.71
CA LEU A 233 13.23 -24.51 4.25
C LEU A 233 11.83 -24.73 3.65
N LEU A 234 11.11 -25.78 4.04
CA LEU A 234 9.74 -26.03 3.58
C LEU A 234 8.77 -24.91 3.99
N THR A 235 8.92 -24.39 5.21
CA THR A 235 8.12 -23.25 5.69
C THR A 235 8.41 -22.00 4.87
N TYR A 236 9.69 -21.72 4.59
CA TYR A 236 10.08 -20.60 3.73
C TYR A 236 9.46 -20.73 2.33
N ALA A 237 9.58 -21.90 1.70
CA ALA A 237 9.01 -22.13 0.37
C ALA A 237 7.48 -21.98 0.35
N LEU A 238 6.79 -22.47 1.39
CA LEU A 238 5.35 -22.33 1.53
C LEU A 238 4.93 -20.87 1.75
N VAL A 239 5.59 -20.15 2.66
CA VAL A 239 5.34 -18.72 2.95
C VAL A 239 5.64 -17.86 1.72
N ASP A 240 6.67 -18.19 0.96
CA ASP A 240 7.02 -17.46 -0.25
C ASP A 240 5.95 -17.64 -1.33
N TYR A 241 5.41 -18.86 -1.49
CA TYR A 241 4.40 -19.18 -2.50
C TYR A 241 2.96 -18.80 -2.11
N GLU A 242 2.47 -19.23 -0.95
CA GLU A 242 1.10 -18.99 -0.49
C GLU A 242 0.99 -17.69 0.30
N ASP A 243 -0.13 -17.00 0.15
CA ASP A 243 -0.52 -15.96 1.10
C ASP A 243 -0.88 -16.53 2.47
N VAL A 244 -1.00 -15.65 3.47
CA VAL A 244 -1.32 -16.04 4.85
C VAL A 244 -2.64 -16.79 4.87
N ASN A 245 -2.55 -18.07 5.20
CA ASN A 245 -3.66 -18.98 5.41
C ASN A 245 -3.37 -19.86 6.63
N PHE A 246 -4.29 -20.76 6.97
CA PHE A 246 -4.14 -21.61 8.15
C PHE A 246 -2.90 -22.51 8.09
N ASP A 247 -2.60 -23.11 6.95
CA ASP A 247 -1.43 -23.99 6.79
C ASP A 247 -0.11 -23.22 6.96
N VAL A 248 -0.04 -22.01 6.39
CA VAL A 248 1.08 -21.08 6.55
C VAL A 248 1.24 -20.67 8.01
N ALA A 249 0.15 -20.28 8.68
CA ALA A 249 0.17 -19.90 10.09
C ALA A 249 0.60 -21.07 11.00
N LYS A 250 0.07 -22.28 10.76
CA LYS A 250 0.44 -23.51 11.47
C LYS A 250 1.92 -23.84 11.27
N ALA A 251 2.43 -23.76 10.04
CA ALA A 251 3.84 -23.99 9.74
C ALA A 251 4.77 -23.01 10.47
N LEU A 252 4.40 -21.72 10.49
CA LEU A 252 5.14 -20.68 11.22
C LEU A 252 5.09 -20.87 12.74
N LEU A 253 3.93 -21.24 13.31
CA LEU A 253 3.78 -21.54 14.74
C LEU A 253 4.69 -22.70 15.19
N ILE A 254 4.69 -23.79 14.42
CA ILE A 254 5.56 -24.94 14.70
C ILE A 254 7.03 -24.54 14.54
N LEU A 255 7.37 -23.77 13.50
CA LEU A 255 8.74 -23.28 13.35
C LEU A 255 9.15 -22.40 14.54
N GLU A 256 8.29 -21.49 14.99
CA GLU A 256 8.53 -20.62 16.14
C GLU A 256 8.69 -21.39 17.46
N SER A 257 7.99 -22.51 17.63
CA SER A 257 8.09 -23.35 18.83
C SER A 257 9.43 -24.10 18.93
N LEU A 258 10.09 -24.34 17.79
CA LEU A 258 11.38 -25.02 17.70
C LEU A 258 12.59 -24.08 17.89
N LYS A 259 12.36 -22.79 18.13
CA LYS A 259 13.43 -21.81 18.38
C LYS A 259 14.24 -22.18 19.62
N LYS A 260 15.55 -21.92 19.57
CA LYS A 260 16.48 -22.06 20.70
C LYS A 260 17.02 -20.69 21.11
N GLY A 261 17.42 -20.56 22.37
CA GLY A 261 17.94 -19.31 22.96
C GLY A 261 16.86 -18.50 23.70
N GLN A 262 17.29 -17.68 24.67
CA GLN A 262 16.39 -16.90 25.53
C GLN A 262 16.09 -15.49 25.00
N SER A 263 17.09 -14.79 24.47
CA SER A 263 16.97 -13.43 23.90
C SER A 263 17.48 -13.32 22.46
N THR A 264 18.33 -14.28 22.05
CA THR A 264 18.86 -14.42 20.69
C THR A 264 18.41 -15.76 20.14
N PHE A 265 17.54 -15.73 19.12
CA PHE A 265 16.83 -16.91 18.63
C PHE A 265 17.54 -17.55 17.46
N TYR A 266 17.65 -18.88 17.47
CA TYR A 266 18.23 -19.63 16.36
C TYR A 266 17.59 -21.01 16.22
N TRP A 267 17.78 -21.60 15.03
CA TRP A 267 17.30 -22.93 14.68
C TRP A 267 18.48 -23.81 14.30
N SER A 268 18.48 -25.04 14.78
CA SER A 268 19.51 -26.01 14.46
C SER A 268 19.01 -27.43 14.65
N ASP A 269 19.48 -28.33 13.80
CA ASP A 269 19.30 -29.77 13.99
C ASP A 269 20.04 -30.24 15.25
N GLU A 270 19.61 -31.37 15.80
CA GLU A 270 20.38 -32.02 16.86
C GLU A 270 21.77 -32.45 16.35
N PRO A 271 22.85 -32.15 17.10
CA PRO A 271 24.18 -32.53 16.67
C PRO A 271 24.34 -34.05 16.66
N LYS A 272 24.51 -34.65 15.47
CA LYS A 272 24.92 -36.06 15.33
C LYS A 272 26.44 -36.15 15.22
N LEU A 273 27.05 -37.26 15.67
CA LEU A 273 28.51 -37.48 15.75
C LEU A 273 29.28 -37.17 14.43
N PHE A 274 28.59 -37.24 13.28
CA PHE A 274 29.14 -37.00 11.93
C PHE A 274 28.36 -35.96 11.10
N SER A 275 27.37 -35.26 11.66
CA SER A 275 26.53 -34.29 10.92
C SER A 275 26.82 -32.85 11.34
N GLN A 276 26.76 -31.92 10.39
CA GLN A 276 26.75 -30.50 10.70
C GLN A 276 25.38 -30.13 11.29
N ALA A 277 25.34 -29.24 12.28
CA ALA A 277 24.09 -28.85 12.96
C ALA A 277 23.20 -27.88 12.13
N HIS A 278 23.40 -27.78 10.81
CA HIS A 278 22.76 -26.86 9.84
C HIS A 278 22.31 -25.51 10.43
N LEU A 279 23.16 -24.90 11.26
CA LEU A 279 22.81 -23.78 12.13
C LEU A 279 22.43 -22.53 11.32
N PHE A 280 23.28 -22.18 10.35
CA PHE A 280 23.06 -21.01 9.49
C PHE A 280 21.95 -21.26 8.48
N GLU A 281 21.88 -22.45 7.89
CA GLU A 281 20.83 -22.80 6.92
C GLU A 281 19.44 -22.72 7.56
N ALA A 282 19.22 -23.41 8.68
CA ALA A 282 17.93 -23.41 9.36
C ALA A 282 17.54 -22.01 9.87
N SER A 283 18.48 -21.29 10.49
CA SER A 283 18.19 -19.95 11.03
C SER A 283 17.92 -18.93 9.93
N SER A 284 18.63 -18.99 8.80
CA SER A 284 18.38 -18.09 7.67
C SER A 284 17.01 -18.33 7.03
N TYR A 285 16.60 -19.58 6.80
CA TYR A 285 15.27 -19.86 6.27
C TYR A 285 14.14 -19.47 7.25
N ALA A 286 14.36 -19.62 8.55
CA ALA A 286 13.42 -19.12 9.55
C ALA A 286 13.29 -17.59 9.50
N VAL A 287 14.41 -16.86 9.48
CA VAL A 287 14.41 -15.39 9.32
C VAL A 287 13.72 -14.98 8.02
N LEU A 288 13.98 -15.66 6.91
CA LEU A 288 13.30 -15.38 5.64
C LEU A 288 11.79 -15.58 5.75
N SER A 289 11.34 -16.64 6.39
CA SER A 289 9.92 -16.92 6.63
C SER A 289 9.27 -15.80 7.45
N PHE A 290 9.89 -15.39 8.56
CA PHE A 290 9.38 -14.32 9.43
C PHE A 290 9.49 -12.92 8.81
N ALA A 291 10.48 -12.68 7.95
CA ALA A 291 10.60 -11.42 7.23
C ALA A 291 9.56 -11.29 6.11
N LEU A 292 9.31 -12.37 5.36
CA LEU A 292 8.29 -12.40 4.31
C LEU A 292 6.88 -12.31 4.88
N ILE A 293 6.61 -13.00 5.98
CA ILE A 293 5.29 -12.89 6.62
C ILE A 293 5.07 -11.46 7.15
N SER A 294 6.10 -10.79 7.70
CA SER A 294 6.01 -9.38 8.09
C SER A 294 5.64 -8.45 6.93
N ASP A 295 6.20 -8.63 5.73
CA ASP A 295 5.78 -7.88 4.52
C ASP A 295 4.33 -8.15 4.18
N LYS A 296 3.95 -9.43 4.16
CA LYS A 296 2.58 -9.83 3.85
C LYS A 296 1.64 -9.22 4.88
N LEU A 297 2.02 -9.17 6.15
CA LEU A 297 1.20 -8.65 7.24
C LEU A 297 1.12 -7.11 7.23
N SER A 298 2.17 -6.39 6.86
CA SER A 298 2.27 -4.92 6.91
C SER A 298 1.69 -4.16 5.71
N GLN A 299 1.09 -4.82 4.72
CA GLN A 299 0.37 -4.17 3.61
C GLN A 299 -0.96 -3.55 4.07
N GLY A 300 -0.89 -2.45 4.83
CA GLY A 300 -1.99 -1.54 5.09
C GLY A 300 -1.95 -0.36 4.13
N VAL A 301 -3.09 0.01 3.55
CA VAL A 301 -3.20 1.21 2.69
C VAL A 301 -3.18 2.44 3.59
N GLU A 302 -2.10 3.22 3.53
CA GLU A 302 -1.99 4.50 4.24
C GLU A 302 -3.16 5.42 3.89
N ASN A 303 -3.62 6.23 4.87
CA ASN A 303 -4.73 7.16 4.69
C ASN A 303 -4.47 8.03 3.44
N PRO A 304 -5.29 7.89 2.38
CA PRO A 304 -5.05 8.58 1.12
C PRO A 304 -5.01 10.10 1.31
N PHE A 305 -5.87 10.67 2.16
CA PHE A 305 -5.82 12.11 2.48
C PHE A 305 -4.45 12.53 3.04
N LYS A 306 -3.93 11.82 4.04
CA LYS A 306 -2.64 12.13 4.67
C LYS A 306 -1.48 12.05 3.68
N THR A 307 -1.41 10.97 2.89
CA THR A 307 -0.34 10.81 1.89
C THR A 307 -0.40 11.89 0.81
N SER A 308 -1.60 12.39 0.49
CA SER A 308 -1.78 13.45 -0.50
C SER A 308 -1.29 14.80 0.02
N CYS A 309 -1.55 15.10 1.30
CA CYS A 309 -1.03 16.28 1.97
C CYS A 309 0.50 16.34 1.92
N GLU A 310 1.17 15.21 2.20
CA GLU A 310 2.62 15.09 2.17
C GLU A 310 3.19 15.23 0.75
N ALA A 311 2.52 14.62 -0.24
CA ALA A 311 2.92 14.72 -1.64
C ALA A 311 2.79 16.16 -2.18
N LEU A 312 1.69 16.86 -1.90
CA LEU A 312 1.51 18.26 -2.28
C LEU A 312 2.55 19.18 -1.65
N LYS A 313 2.85 18.97 -0.36
CA LYS A 313 3.91 19.72 0.33
C LYS A 313 5.28 19.48 -0.32
N SER A 314 5.57 18.23 -0.69
CA SER A 314 6.82 17.85 -1.37
C SER A 314 6.93 18.39 -2.79
N ALA A 315 5.80 18.71 -3.43
CA ALA A 315 5.74 19.27 -4.77
C ALA A 315 5.93 20.79 -4.85
N GLN A 316 6.20 21.47 -3.72
CA GLN A 316 6.43 22.92 -3.70
C GLN A 316 7.74 23.27 -4.41
N ASN A 317 7.69 24.22 -5.34
CA ASN A 317 8.88 24.71 -6.02
C ASN A 317 9.75 25.58 -5.09
N PRO A 318 11.05 25.77 -5.41
CA PRO A 318 11.95 26.61 -4.63
C PRO A 318 11.50 28.08 -4.49
N ASP A 319 10.69 28.58 -5.44
CA ASP A 319 10.13 29.94 -5.41
C ASP A 319 8.95 30.08 -4.43
N GLY A 320 8.48 28.95 -3.87
CA GLY A 320 7.37 28.88 -2.92
C GLY A 320 6.01 28.58 -3.57
N GLY A 321 5.88 28.68 -4.88
CA GLY A 321 4.64 28.35 -5.58
C GLY A 321 4.55 26.87 -5.96
N TRP A 322 3.45 26.52 -6.63
CA TRP A 322 3.25 25.21 -7.24
C TRP A 322 2.98 25.37 -8.74
N SER A 323 3.48 24.42 -9.51
CA SER A 323 3.33 24.34 -10.95
C SER A 323 2.12 23.51 -11.36
N TYR A 324 1.66 23.67 -12.60
CA TYR A 324 0.51 22.91 -13.11
C TYR A 324 0.93 21.45 -13.32
N TYR A 325 2.05 21.25 -14.03
CA TYR A 325 2.75 19.98 -14.14
C TYR A 325 3.97 19.98 -13.22
N TYR A 326 4.17 18.90 -12.49
CA TYR A 326 5.30 18.75 -11.59
C TYR A 326 6.64 19.01 -12.30
N GLY A 327 7.52 19.79 -11.68
CA GLY A 327 8.83 20.17 -12.23
C GLY A 327 8.84 21.38 -13.18
N PHE A 328 7.68 21.97 -13.50
CA PHE A 328 7.59 23.21 -14.28
C PHE A 328 7.56 24.46 -13.40
N PRO A 329 7.62 25.68 -13.97
CA PRO A 329 7.44 26.93 -13.21
C PRO A 329 6.07 27.01 -12.51
N SER A 330 6.06 27.67 -11.36
CA SER A 330 4.87 27.90 -10.56
C SER A 330 3.83 28.76 -11.29
N ASN A 331 2.54 28.52 -11.03
CA ASN A 331 1.43 29.34 -11.52
C ASN A 331 0.32 29.49 -10.47
N GLU A 332 -0.56 30.45 -10.71
CA GLU A 332 -1.56 30.97 -9.79
C GLU A 332 -2.67 29.94 -9.53
N LYS A 333 -3.15 29.24 -10.57
CA LYS A 333 -4.21 28.23 -10.45
C LYS A 333 -3.76 27.05 -9.59
N ALA A 334 -2.58 26.47 -9.90
CA ALA A 334 -2.04 25.34 -9.14
C ALA A 334 -1.73 25.73 -7.69
N THR A 335 -1.18 26.92 -7.49
CA THR A 335 -0.89 27.46 -6.15
C THR A 335 -2.18 27.71 -5.35
N TYR A 336 -3.23 28.27 -5.98
CA TYR A 336 -4.54 28.49 -5.36
C TYR A 336 -5.15 27.20 -4.82
N TYR A 337 -5.29 26.17 -5.67
CA TYR A 337 -5.88 24.90 -5.23
C TYR A 337 -5.02 24.19 -4.19
N THR A 338 -3.70 24.23 -4.35
CA THR A 338 -2.78 23.57 -3.39
C THR A 338 -2.83 24.23 -2.02
N LEU A 339 -2.87 25.57 -1.94
CA LEU A 339 -2.99 26.27 -0.67
C LEU A 339 -4.33 25.99 0.01
N LYS A 340 -5.44 25.91 -0.74
CA LYS A 340 -6.74 25.47 -0.20
C LYS A 340 -6.66 24.05 0.38
N ALA A 341 -6.02 23.12 -0.31
CA ALA A 341 -5.81 21.76 0.18
C ALA A 341 -4.93 21.72 1.45
N LEU A 342 -3.77 22.38 1.42
CA LEU A 342 -2.83 22.38 2.55
C LEU A 342 -3.38 23.06 3.79
N LYS A 343 -4.29 24.04 3.65
CA LYS A 343 -5.02 24.65 4.77
C LYS A 343 -5.86 23.64 5.54
N LEU A 344 -6.32 22.56 4.89
CA LEU A 344 -7.04 21.45 5.53
C LEU A 344 -6.09 20.44 6.18
N CYS A 345 -4.87 20.31 5.64
CA CYS A 345 -3.85 19.37 6.11
C CYS A 345 -3.08 19.87 7.33
N TYR A 346 -2.69 21.16 7.32
CA TYR A 346 -1.73 21.71 8.27
C TYR A 346 -2.14 23.11 8.75
N PHE A 347 -2.05 23.32 10.06
CA PHE A 347 -2.23 24.65 10.65
C PHE A 347 -0.89 25.40 10.68
N ARG A 348 -0.77 26.49 9.90
CA ARG A 348 0.41 27.40 9.88
C ARG A 348 1.74 26.72 9.48
N ASP A 349 1.70 25.83 8.50
CA ASP A 349 2.93 25.21 7.97
C ASP A 349 3.77 26.22 7.15
N PRO A 350 5.12 26.21 7.24
CA PRO A 350 5.98 27.11 6.47
C PRO A 350 5.80 27.04 4.94
N SER A 351 5.34 25.90 4.40
CA SER A 351 5.03 25.78 2.97
C SER A 351 3.87 26.70 2.57
N ILE A 352 2.85 26.83 3.42
CA ILE A 352 1.71 27.72 3.19
C ILE A 352 2.19 29.18 3.17
N GLU A 353 3.03 29.57 4.13
CA GLU A 353 3.57 30.94 4.20
C GLU A 353 4.40 31.32 2.96
N LYS A 354 5.25 30.39 2.49
CA LYS A 354 6.02 30.58 1.24
C LYS A 354 5.12 30.75 0.03
N GLY A 355 4.08 29.92 -0.08
CA GLY A 355 3.08 30.02 -1.14
C GLY A 355 2.34 31.35 -1.14
N LEU A 356 1.88 31.80 0.02
CA LEU A 356 1.20 33.09 0.15
C LEU A 356 2.10 34.28 -0.20
N LYS A 357 3.40 34.19 0.13
CA LYS A 357 4.38 35.21 -0.28
C LYS A 357 4.57 35.23 -1.80
N TRP A 358 4.64 34.06 -2.44
CA TRP A 358 4.72 33.94 -3.89
C TRP A 358 3.47 34.53 -4.56
N VAL A 359 2.27 34.16 -4.07
CA VAL A 359 0.99 34.69 -4.56
C VAL A 359 0.91 36.20 -4.43
N ARG A 360 1.37 36.76 -3.31
CA ARG A 360 1.35 38.21 -3.09
C ARG A 360 2.19 38.96 -4.12
N ALA A 361 3.35 38.42 -4.51
CA ALA A 361 4.17 39.01 -5.55
C ALA A 361 3.50 38.94 -6.94
N LYS A 362 2.93 37.77 -7.28
CA LYS A 362 2.25 37.56 -8.56
C LYS A 362 0.97 38.37 -8.72
N TYR A 363 0.19 38.48 -7.64
CA TYR A 363 -1.00 39.31 -7.58
C TYR A 363 -0.74 40.76 -8.06
N GLU A 364 0.36 41.39 -7.64
CA GLU A 364 0.69 42.76 -8.07
C GLU A 364 1.08 42.83 -9.55
N GLU A 365 1.83 41.84 -10.05
CA GLU A 365 2.19 41.73 -11.47
C GLU A 365 0.95 41.51 -12.35
N ASP A 366 0.11 40.55 -11.98
CA ASP A 366 -1.07 40.15 -12.73
C ASP A 366 -2.14 41.24 -12.75
N LYS A 367 -2.28 42.01 -11.65
CA LYS A 367 -3.15 43.20 -11.58
C LYS A 367 -2.74 44.26 -12.62
N LEU A 368 -1.44 44.42 -12.88
CA LEU A 368 -0.94 45.34 -13.92
C LEU A 368 -1.25 44.82 -15.33
N ILE A 369 -1.14 43.50 -15.54
CA ILE A 369 -1.47 42.86 -16.83
C ILE A 369 -2.95 43.04 -17.15
N ALA A 370 -3.85 42.73 -16.21
CA ALA A 370 -5.29 42.92 -16.37
C ALA A 370 -5.63 44.37 -16.74
N ARG A 371 -5.04 45.34 -16.03
CA ARG A 371 -5.23 46.77 -16.33
C ARG A 371 -4.73 47.17 -17.73
N LYS A 372 -3.56 46.67 -18.13
CA LYS A 372 -2.94 47.00 -19.42
C LYS A 372 -3.75 46.44 -20.59
N ASN A 373 -4.18 45.19 -20.47
CA ASN A 373 -4.89 44.49 -21.53
C ASN A 373 -6.37 44.88 -21.58
N LYS A 374 -6.92 45.43 -20.49
CA LYS A 374 -8.34 45.77 -20.32
C LYS A 374 -9.25 44.55 -20.49
N GLU A 375 -8.79 43.40 -20.00
CA GLU A 375 -9.49 42.13 -20.08
C GLU A 375 -9.35 41.40 -18.73
N ILE A 376 -10.32 40.52 -18.41
CA ILE A 376 -10.19 39.64 -17.26
C ILE A 376 -9.01 38.71 -17.50
N TYR A 377 -8.11 38.63 -16.51
CA TYR A 377 -6.95 37.76 -16.58
C TYR A 377 -7.08 36.68 -15.51
N SER A 378 -7.24 35.43 -15.95
CA SER A 378 -7.48 34.27 -15.07
C SER A 378 -6.43 34.14 -13.94
N PRO A 379 -5.11 34.26 -14.20
CA PRO A 379 -4.09 34.29 -13.14
C PRO A 379 -4.32 35.34 -12.05
N TYR A 380 -4.66 36.58 -12.44
CA TYR A 380 -5.01 37.65 -11.51
C TYR A 380 -6.19 37.25 -10.61
N VAL A 381 -7.23 36.63 -11.17
CA VAL A 381 -8.40 36.19 -10.41
C VAL A 381 -8.04 35.09 -9.41
N TYR A 382 -7.25 34.07 -9.80
CA TYR A 382 -6.83 33.03 -8.85
C TYR A 382 -5.92 33.57 -7.74
N ALA A 383 -5.00 34.48 -8.05
CA ALA A 383 -4.17 35.14 -7.04
C ALA A 383 -5.03 35.97 -6.07
N LEU A 384 -5.99 36.74 -6.59
CA LEU A 384 -6.96 37.52 -5.81
C LEU A 384 -7.80 36.62 -4.88
N LEU A 385 -8.39 35.56 -5.43
CA LEU A 385 -9.20 34.59 -4.67
C LEU A 385 -8.37 33.90 -3.57
N THR A 386 -7.09 33.61 -3.84
CA THR A 386 -6.19 33.06 -2.82
C THR A 386 -6.00 34.05 -1.66
N LEU A 387 -5.70 35.32 -1.95
CA LEU A 387 -5.48 36.32 -0.91
C LEU A 387 -6.75 36.58 -0.08
N LEU A 388 -7.93 36.53 -0.70
CA LEU A 388 -9.22 36.62 -0.01
C LEU A 388 -9.47 35.41 0.90
N GLU A 389 -9.24 34.18 0.41
CA GLU A 389 -9.39 32.92 1.16
C GLU A 389 -8.54 32.87 2.45
N PHE A 390 -7.40 33.57 2.44
CA PHE A 390 -6.48 33.69 3.58
C PHE A 390 -6.60 35.03 4.33
N ASN A 391 -7.60 35.85 4.03
CA ASN A 391 -7.85 37.15 4.66
C ASN A 391 -6.63 38.10 4.60
N MET A 392 -5.95 38.14 3.46
CA MET A 392 -4.71 38.91 3.24
C MET A 392 -4.90 40.24 2.49
N LEU A 393 -6.14 40.65 2.25
CA LEU A 393 -6.46 41.96 1.66
C LEU A 393 -7.17 42.85 2.68
N ASN A 394 -6.72 44.10 2.74
CA ASN A 394 -7.44 45.15 3.48
C ASN A 394 -8.59 45.74 2.65
N GLU A 395 -9.46 46.54 3.27
CA GLU A 395 -10.63 47.12 2.61
C GLU A 395 -10.27 48.04 1.43
N THR A 396 -9.18 48.82 1.53
CA THR A 396 -8.71 49.66 0.41
C THR A 396 -8.32 48.80 -0.79
N GLU A 397 -7.61 47.70 -0.56
CA GLU A 397 -7.22 46.78 -1.63
C GLU A 397 -8.44 46.09 -2.25
N LYS A 398 -9.44 45.72 -1.44
CA LYS A 398 -10.71 45.18 -1.96
C LYS A 398 -11.39 46.19 -2.88
N ASP A 399 -11.56 47.42 -2.43
CA ASP A 399 -12.16 48.51 -3.22
C ASP A 399 -11.40 48.77 -4.53
N GLU A 400 -10.06 48.72 -4.51
CA GLU A 400 -9.25 48.86 -5.72
C GLU A 400 -9.47 47.72 -6.72
N ASN A 401 -9.64 46.48 -6.25
CA ASN A 401 -9.90 45.35 -7.12
C ASN A 401 -11.31 45.41 -7.72
N ILE A 402 -12.31 45.82 -6.93
CA ILE A 402 -13.69 46.07 -7.44
C ILE A 402 -13.63 47.08 -8.58
N LYS A 403 -13.01 48.24 -8.34
CA LYS A 403 -12.86 49.30 -9.36
C LYS A 403 -12.09 48.83 -10.59
N LEU A 404 -11.04 48.02 -10.42
CA LEU A 404 -10.29 47.48 -11.54
C LEU A 404 -11.18 46.58 -12.40
N ILE A 405 -11.86 45.61 -11.78
CA ILE A 405 -12.74 44.67 -12.48
C ILE A 405 -13.86 45.41 -13.22
N GLU A 406 -14.49 46.41 -12.59
CA GLU A 406 -15.49 47.27 -13.24
C GLU A 406 -14.89 48.06 -14.43
N SER A 407 -13.67 48.59 -14.28
CA SER A 407 -13.04 49.43 -15.31
C SER A 407 -12.65 48.68 -16.59
N ILE A 408 -12.56 47.35 -16.55
CA ILE A 408 -12.22 46.48 -17.68
C ILE A 408 -13.47 45.84 -18.32
N GLN A 409 -14.67 46.30 -17.97
CA GLN A 409 -15.88 45.92 -18.68
C GLN A 409 -15.86 46.43 -20.12
N LEU A 410 -16.42 45.62 -21.02
CA LEU A 410 -16.77 46.05 -22.37
C LEU A 410 -17.94 47.04 -22.32
N ASP A 411 -18.20 47.78 -23.40
CA ASP A 411 -19.33 48.72 -23.51
C ASP A 411 -20.70 48.07 -23.27
N THR A 412 -20.77 46.75 -23.37
CA THR A 412 -21.97 45.96 -23.06
C THR A 412 -22.22 45.84 -21.55
N GLY A 413 -21.25 46.15 -20.69
CA GLY A 413 -21.27 45.93 -19.24
C GLY A 413 -20.96 44.48 -18.83
N LYS A 414 -20.22 43.73 -19.66
CA LYS A 414 -19.77 42.35 -19.43
C LYS A 414 -18.26 42.25 -19.66
N TRP A 415 -17.68 41.08 -19.42
CA TRP A 415 -16.26 40.84 -19.62
C TRP A 415 -16.03 39.86 -20.77
N GLY A 416 -14.94 40.07 -21.48
CA GLY A 416 -14.58 39.25 -22.63
C GLY A 416 -13.33 39.79 -23.28
N ASN A 417 -13.17 39.49 -24.56
CA ASN A 417 -12.00 39.82 -25.35
C ASN A 417 -12.41 40.35 -26.73
N PHE A 418 -11.48 40.31 -27.69
CA PHE A 418 -11.74 40.76 -29.06
C PHE A 418 -12.90 40.04 -29.79
N LEU A 419 -13.36 38.87 -29.31
CA LEU A 419 -14.54 38.16 -29.83
C LEU A 419 -15.87 38.65 -29.23
N GLY A 420 -15.83 39.66 -28.36
CA GLY A 420 -16.97 40.15 -27.59
C GLY A 420 -17.03 39.54 -26.17
N PRO A 421 -18.14 39.77 -25.45
CA PRO A 421 -18.35 39.21 -24.12
C PRO A 421 -18.18 37.68 -24.10
N GLN A 422 -17.38 37.17 -23.16
CA GLN A 422 -17.12 35.74 -23.02
C GLN A 422 -17.78 35.17 -21.76
N PRO A 423 -18.44 34.00 -21.85
CA PRO A 423 -19.04 33.35 -20.69
C PRO A 423 -18.04 33.08 -19.56
N TYR A 424 -16.86 32.55 -19.90
CA TYR A 424 -15.79 32.24 -18.95
C TYR A 424 -15.29 33.49 -18.22
N ASP A 425 -14.94 34.55 -18.95
CA ASP A 425 -14.41 35.79 -18.36
C ASP A 425 -15.46 36.50 -17.50
N THR A 426 -16.73 36.48 -17.95
CA THR A 426 -17.84 37.05 -17.18
C THR A 426 -18.10 36.25 -15.90
N ALA A 427 -18.00 34.92 -15.93
CA ALA A 427 -18.13 34.08 -14.74
C ALA A 427 -17.01 34.34 -13.72
N LEU A 428 -15.76 34.45 -14.19
CA LEU A 428 -14.62 34.81 -13.33
C LEU A 428 -14.79 36.19 -12.68
N ALA A 429 -15.30 37.18 -13.44
CA ALA A 429 -15.59 38.50 -12.90
C ALA A 429 -16.68 38.46 -11.81
N ILE A 430 -17.76 37.70 -12.03
CA ILE A 430 -18.82 37.49 -11.01
C ILE A 430 -18.21 36.86 -9.75
N LYS A 431 -17.43 35.77 -9.88
CA LYS A 431 -16.79 35.09 -8.74
C LYS A 431 -15.88 36.05 -7.96
N ALA A 432 -15.07 36.83 -8.65
CA ALA A 432 -14.18 37.81 -8.03
C ALA A 432 -14.97 38.91 -7.29
N LEU A 433 -15.99 39.50 -7.91
CA LEU A 433 -16.81 40.55 -7.30
C LEU A 433 -17.59 40.04 -6.07
N LEU A 434 -18.17 38.84 -6.15
CA LEU A 434 -18.83 38.20 -5.00
C LEU A 434 -17.84 37.94 -3.85
N ALA A 435 -16.65 37.41 -4.16
CA ALA A 435 -15.61 37.16 -3.16
C ALA A 435 -15.07 38.45 -2.53
N LEU A 436 -15.08 39.57 -3.27
CA LEU A 436 -14.74 40.91 -2.78
C LEU A 436 -15.84 41.53 -1.90
N GLY A 437 -17.02 40.90 -1.81
CA GLY A 437 -18.14 41.37 -0.99
C GLY A 437 -19.14 42.26 -1.73
N VAL A 438 -19.08 42.34 -3.06
CA VAL A 438 -20.10 43.04 -3.85
C VAL A 438 -21.43 42.29 -3.69
N PRO A 439 -22.54 42.97 -3.31
CA PRO A 439 -23.83 42.33 -3.11
C PRO A 439 -24.30 41.57 -4.36
N SER A 440 -24.81 40.35 -4.18
CA SER A 440 -25.29 39.52 -5.29
C SER A 440 -26.42 40.15 -6.10
N ASN A 441 -27.16 41.10 -5.52
CA ASN A 441 -28.24 41.85 -6.16
C ASN A 441 -27.80 43.14 -6.86
N SER A 442 -26.48 43.42 -6.95
CA SER A 442 -25.97 44.59 -7.67
C SER A 442 -26.40 44.56 -9.15
N THR A 443 -26.52 45.75 -9.73
CA THR A 443 -27.03 45.89 -11.10
C THR A 443 -26.11 45.18 -12.10
N GLU A 444 -24.81 45.23 -11.85
CA GLU A 444 -23.74 44.67 -12.66
C GLU A 444 -23.78 43.14 -12.63
N ILE A 445 -23.85 42.55 -11.43
CA ILE A 445 -23.92 41.08 -11.26
C ILE A 445 -25.21 40.53 -11.85
N GLN A 446 -26.36 41.18 -11.60
CA GLN A 446 -27.63 40.73 -12.14
C GLN A 446 -27.70 40.85 -13.67
N ARG A 447 -27.11 41.90 -14.26
CA ARG A 447 -26.99 42.01 -15.73
C ARG A 447 -26.11 40.91 -16.32
N ALA A 448 -24.99 40.59 -15.68
CA ALA A 448 -24.09 39.53 -16.10
C ALA A 448 -24.74 38.14 -15.99
N LYS A 449 -25.41 37.84 -14.86
CA LYS A 449 -26.22 36.63 -14.65
C LYS A 449 -27.27 36.47 -15.76
N ASN A 450 -28.09 37.49 -15.96
CA ASN A 450 -29.20 37.43 -16.92
C ASN A 450 -28.70 37.20 -18.35
N TRP A 451 -27.55 37.79 -18.70
CA TRP A 451 -26.90 37.55 -19.98
C TRP A 451 -26.45 36.09 -20.12
N LEU A 452 -25.71 35.54 -19.14
CA LEU A 452 -25.26 34.14 -19.17
C LEU A 452 -26.43 33.16 -19.35
N LEU A 453 -27.55 33.35 -18.64
CA LEU A 453 -28.76 32.52 -18.74
C LEU A 453 -29.55 32.69 -20.06
N SER A 454 -29.34 33.81 -20.77
CA SER A 454 -30.02 34.11 -22.03
C SER A 454 -29.34 33.49 -23.26
N ILE A 455 -28.02 33.34 -23.23
CA ILE A 455 -27.21 32.89 -24.37
C ILE A 455 -27.06 31.36 -24.46
N SER A 456 -27.50 30.61 -23.44
CA SER A 456 -27.51 29.15 -23.44
C SER A 456 -28.76 28.60 -22.76
N LYS A 457 -29.12 27.36 -23.14
CA LYS A 457 -30.11 26.51 -22.44
C LYS A 457 -29.52 25.13 -22.09
N THR A 458 -28.21 24.96 -22.26
CA THR A 458 -27.43 23.72 -22.08
C THR A 458 -26.09 24.08 -21.42
N GLY A 459 -24.93 23.59 -21.86
CA GLY A 459 -23.63 24.13 -21.41
C GLY A 459 -23.24 25.47 -22.08
N TRP A 460 -22.12 26.04 -21.68
CA TRP A 460 -21.48 27.20 -22.32
C TRP A 460 -20.14 26.80 -22.97
N GLY A 461 -19.79 27.50 -24.04
CA GLY A 461 -18.50 27.41 -24.71
C GLY A 461 -17.99 28.80 -25.06
N THR A 462 -17.14 28.90 -26.08
CA THR A 462 -16.72 30.20 -26.62
C THR A 462 -17.90 30.87 -27.32
N TYR A 463 -18.17 32.13 -26.97
CA TYR A 463 -19.26 32.91 -27.57
C TYR A 463 -18.67 33.90 -28.57
N VAL A 464 -19.15 33.87 -29.80
CA VAL A 464 -18.72 34.81 -30.84
C VAL A 464 -19.82 35.83 -31.03
N ASP A 465 -19.51 37.09 -30.76
CA ASP A 465 -20.41 38.22 -31.01
C ASP A 465 -19.71 39.26 -31.89
N THR A 466 -20.15 39.36 -33.14
CA THR A 466 -19.58 40.31 -34.11
C THR A 466 -20.41 41.59 -34.24
N GLY A 467 -21.47 41.75 -33.43
CA GLY A 467 -22.46 42.82 -33.57
C GLY A 467 -23.45 42.64 -34.74
N PHE A 468 -23.12 41.80 -35.73
CA PHE A 468 -24.02 41.44 -36.85
C PHE A 468 -24.68 40.08 -36.67
N TYR A 469 -23.96 39.14 -36.08
CA TYR A 469 -24.46 37.83 -35.70
C TYR A 469 -23.77 37.39 -34.40
N SER A 470 -24.48 36.55 -33.65
CA SER A 470 -23.96 35.91 -32.46
C SER A 470 -24.24 34.41 -32.48
N TYR A 471 -23.26 33.62 -32.04
CA TYR A 471 -23.42 32.17 -31.86
C TYR A 471 -22.48 31.63 -30.78
N MET A 472 -22.87 30.51 -30.19
CA MET A 472 -22.08 29.76 -29.23
C MET A 472 -21.39 28.58 -29.94
N LEU A 473 -20.08 28.44 -29.79
CA LEU A 473 -19.39 27.21 -30.16
C LEU A 473 -19.84 26.05 -29.26
N PRO A 474 -19.63 24.78 -29.66
CA PRO A 474 -20.04 23.64 -28.86
C PRO A 474 -19.65 23.80 -27.38
N PRO A 475 -20.59 23.59 -26.44
CA PRO A 475 -20.31 23.75 -25.03
C PRO A 475 -19.20 22.85 -24.50
N GLU A 476 -18.45 23.38 -23.55
CA GLU A 476 -17.33 22.70 -22.89
C GLU A 476 -17.63 22.55 -21.40
N VAL A 477 -17.25 21.42 -20.81
CA VAL A 477 -17.48 21.15 -19.38
C VAL A 477 -16.71 22.14 -18.51
N SER A 478 -15.46 22.50 -18.86
CA SER A 478 -14.67 23.45 -18.07
C SER A 478 -15.31 24.85 -17.99
N VAL A 479 -15.76 25.39 -19.13
CA VAL A 479 -16.45 26.69 -19.19
C VAL A 479 -17.80 26.61 -18.49
N THR A 480 -18.54 25.52 -18.68
CA THR A 480 -19.84 25.31 -18.04
C THR A 480 -19.72 25.23 -16.52
N LEU A 481 -18.72 24.52 -15.99
CA LEU A 481 -18.45 24.47 -14.55
C LEU A 481 -18.12 25.85 -14.00
N GLU A 482 -17.26 26.62 -14.69
CA GLU A 482 -16.91 27.97 -14.23
C GLU A 482 -18.14 28.89 -14.16
N VAL A 483 -19.01 28.83 -15.18
CA VAL A 483 -20.26 29.59 -15.22
C VAL A 483 -21.23 29.12 -14.13
N LEU A 484 -21.44 27.82 -13.97
CA LEU A 484 -22.37 27.30 -12.97
C LEU A 484 -21.91 27.59 -11.54
N GLU A 485 -20.61 27.46 -11.24
CA GLU A 485 -20.05 27.84 -9.94
C GLU A 485 -20.26 29.34 -9.64
N ALA A 486 -20.17 30.20 -10.65
CA ALA A 486 -20.44 31.64 -10.50
C ALA A 486 -21.93 31.93 -10.28
N LEU A 487 -22.81 31.16 -10.93
CA LEU A 487 -24.25 31.36 -10.91
C LEU A 487 -24.95 30.68 -9.71
N ALA A 488 -24.38 29.61 -9.16
CA ALA A 488 -24.93 28.83 -8.05
C ALA A 488 -25.37 29.69 -6.85
N PRO A 489 -24.55 30.63 -6.33
CA PRO A 489 -24.96 31.45 -5.19
C PRO A 489 -25.97 32.56 -5.52
N ILE A 490 -26.26 32.81 -6.80
CA ILE A 490 -27.06 33.97 -7.26
C ILE A 490 -28.25 33.61 -8.15
N SER A 491 -28.51 32.31 -8.33
CA SER A 491 -29.58 31.78 -9.18
C SER A 491 -30.40 30.74 -8.44
N THR A 492 -31.65 30.61 -8.84
CA THR A 492 -32.53 29.54 -8.34
C THR A 492 -32.20 28.22 -9.02
N LYS A 493 -32.54 27.10 -8.37
CA LYS A 493 -32.41 25.77 -8.96
C LYS A 493 -33.12 25.67 -10.32
N ASP A 494 -34.32 26.24 -10.43
CA ASP A 494 -35.10 26.21 -11.68
C ASP A 494 -34.42 26.95 -12.84
N GLU A 495 -33.73 28.06 -12.56
CA GLU A 495 -32.94 28.78 -13.57
C GLU A 495 -31.75 27.94 -14.07
N LEU A 496 -31.17 27.11 -13.20
CA LEU A 496 -29.97 26.31 -13.50
C LEU A 496 -30.30 24.90 -14.01
N GLU A 497 -31.51 24.41 -13.80
CA GLU A 497 -31.91 23.02 -14.07
C GLU A 497 -31.58 22.53 -15.50
N PRO A 498 -31.81 23.29 -16.59
CA PRO A 498 -31.44 22.84 -17.94
C PRO A 498 -29.92 22.64 -18.10
N HIS A 499 -29.14 23.47 -17.42
CA HIS A 499 -27.68 23.49 -17.49
C HIS A 499 -27.07 22.36 -16.63
N LEU A 500 -27.68 22.10 -15.45
CA LEU A 500 -27.33 20.96 -14.59
C LEU A 500 -27.62 19.63 -15.30
N LYS A 501 -28.77 19.52 -15.99
CA LYS A 501 -29.10 18.35 -16.82
C LYS A 501 -28.08 18.12 -17.93
N TRP A 502 -27.68 19.18 -18.63
CA TRP A 502 -26.64 19.06 -19.64
C TRP A 502 -25.32 18.56 -19.04
N LEU A 503 -24.92 19.04 -17.85
CA LEU A 503 -23.71 18.58 -17.16
C LEU A 503 -23.81 17.11 -16.75
N LEU A 504 -24.97 16.65 -16.25
CA LEU A 504 -25.23 15.24 -15.96
C LEU A 504 -25.07 14.36 -17.20
N GLU A 505 -25.56 14.81 -18.35
CA GLU A 505 -25.41 14.13 -19.64
C GLU A 505 -23.95 14.06 -20.13
N GLN A 506 -23.04 14.90 -19.60
CA GLN A 506 -21.62 14.86 -19.95
C GLN A 506 -20.83 13.81 -19.15
N ARG A 507 -21.42 13.15 -18.15
CA ARG A 507 -20.78 12.06 -17.43
C ARG A 507 -20.44 10.92 -18.40
N THR A 508 -19.18 10.51 -18.40
CA THR A 508 -18.70 9.39 -19.23
C THR A 508 -19.07 8.04 -18.63
N GLU A 509 -18.92 6.96 -19.40
CA GLU A 509 -19.15 5.60 -18.94
C GLU A 509 -18.09 5.13 -17.93
N ASP A 510 -16.91 5.76 -17.92
CA ASP A 510 -15.89 5.59 -16.88
C ASP A 510 -16.28 6.33 -15.58
N GLY A 511 -17.43 6.99 -15.51
CA GLY A 511 -17.95 7.63 -14.30
C GLY A 511 -17.44 9.04 -14.02
N GLY A 512 -16.43 9.52 -14.77
CA GLY A 512 -15.88 10.88 -14.68
C GLY A 512 -16.33 11.85 -15.78
N TRP A 513 -15.82 13.09 -15.73
CA TRP A 513 -16.07 14.16 -16.71
C TRP A 513 -14.80 14.56 -17.47
N ALA A 514 -14.92 14.64 -18.80
CA ALA A 514 -13.91 15.21 -19.69
C ALA A 514 -14.30 16.64 -20.10
N ASN A 515 -13.41 17.41 -20.75
CA ASN A 515 -13.80 18.75 -21.23
C ASN A 515 -14.85 18.65 -22.34
N ILE A 516 -14.68 17.69 -23.24
CA ILE A 516 -15.64 17.33 -24.28
C ILE A 516 -15.90 15.82 -24.21
N ARG A 517 -17.14 15.41 -23.91
CA ARG A 517 -17.51 13.98 -23.82
C ARG A 517 -17.26 13.26 -25.16
N GLU A 518 -17.84 13.78 -26.24
CA GLU A 518 -17.70 13.26 -27.60
C GLU A 518 -17.67 14.41 -28.59
N HIS A 519 -16.66 14.44 -29.46
CA HIS A 519 -16.52 15.48 -30.46
C HIS A 519 -17.03 14.97 -31.82
N TYR A 520 -17.95 15.72 -32.42
CA TYR A 520 -18.51 15.45 -33.75
C TYR A 520 -18.23 16.61 -34.70
N LEU A 521 -17.82 16.29 -35.93
CA LEU A 521 -17.67 17.27 -37.01
C LEU A 521 -18.63 16.91 -38.14
N ILE A 522 -19.60 17.78 -38.44
CA ILE A 522 -20.63 17.57 -39.48
C ILE A 522 -21.34 16.21 -39.30
N GLY A 523 -21.69 15.88 -38.05
CA GLY A 523 -22.36 14.61 -37.69
C GLY A 523 -21.47 13.38 -37.67
N VAL A 524 -20.17 13.51 -37.96
CA VAL A 524 -19.20 12.40 -37.93
C VAL A 524 -18.43 12.43 -36.62
N PHE A 525 -18.50 11.34 -35.85
CA PHE A 525 -17.71 11.14 -34.64
C PHE A 525 -16.21 11.27 -34.94
N GLN A 526 -15.51 12.15 -34.23
CA GLN A 526 -14.09 12.40 -34.39
C GLN A 526 -13.28 11.66 -33.33
N TYR A 527 -13.49 12.03 -32.06
CA TYR A 527 -12.78 11.47 -30.93
C TYR A 527 -13.57 11.68 -29.63
N LYS A 528 -13.12 10.97 -28.60
CA LYS A 528 -13.66 11.00 -27.24
C LYS A 528 -12.52 11.33 -26.29
N GLU A 529 -12.68 12.35 -25.46
CA GLU A 529 -11.66 12.73 -24.48
C GLU A 529 -11.75 11.85 -23.24
N LYS A 530 -10.63 11.78 -22.51
CA LYS A 530 -10.58 11.08 -21.22
C LYS A 530 -11.03 12.03 -20.11
N PRO A 531 -11.76 11.53 -19.10
CA PRO A 531 -12.05 12.30 -17.91
C PRO A 531 -10.79 12.80 -17.21
N THR A 532 -10.87 13.99 -16.61
CA THR A 532 -9.82 14.54 -15.75
C THR A 532 -10.30 14.57 -14.30
N ILE A 533 -9.37 14.50 -13.35
CA ILE A 533 -9.71 14.54 -11.92
C ILE A 533 -10.28 15.92 -11.57
N GLU A 534 -9.68 17.00 -12.07
CA GLU A 534 -10.20 18.36 -11.89
C GLU A 534 -11.69 18.47 -12.24
N LEU A 535 -12.07 18.12 -13.47
CA LEU A 535 -13.44 18.32 -13.94
C LEU A 535 -14.41 17.35 -13.25
N THR A 536 -13.97 16.14 -12.97
CA THR A 536 -14.78 15.11 -12.30
C THR A 536 -15.14 15.54 -10.87
N ILE A 537 -14.17 16.00 -10.08
CA ILE A 537 -14.41 16.44 -8.71
C ILE A 537 -15.27 17.70 -8.71
N ARG A 538 -14.93 18.71 -9.53
CA ARG A 538 -15.69 19.96 -9.59
C ARG A 538 -17.14 19.73 -10.01
N ALA A 539 -17.38 18.87 -11.00
CA ALA A 539 -18.73 18.51 -11.41
C ALA A 539 -19.51 17.81 -10.29
N ALA A 540 -18.90 16.84 -9.61
CA ALA A 540 -19.54 16.09 -8.54
C ALA A 540 -19.92 16.98 -7.34
N GLU A 541 -19.00 17.86 -6.91
CA GLU A 541 -19.25 18.80 -5.81
C GLU A 541 -20.37 19.78 -6.16
N LEU A 542 -20.31 20.39 -7.35
CA LEU A 542 -21.35 21.32 -7.81
C LEU A 542 -22.71 20.62 -7.92
N LEU A 543 -22.77 19.42 -8.49
CA LEU A 543 -24.02 18.67 -8.64
C LEU A 543 -24.63 18.27 -7.29
N ALA A 544 -23.78 17.94 -6.31
CA ALA A 544 -24.22 17.60 -4.96
C ALA A 544 -24.96 18.78 -4.27
N GLU A 545 -24.55 20.03 -4.50
CA GLU A 545 -25.25 21.22 -4.00
C GLU A 545 -26.70 21.32 -4.47
N PHE A 546 -27.03 20.72 -5.63
CA PHE A 546 -28.37 20.72 -6.21
C PHE A 546 -29.14 19.39 -6.03
N GLY A 547 -28.61 18.48 -5.21
CA GLY A 547 -29.25 17.20 -4.86
C GLY A 547 -28.91 16.03 -5.78
N TYR A 548 -27.88 16.15 -6.61
CA TYR A 548 -27.36 15.07 -7.45
C TYR A 548 -26.02 14.56 -6.88
N ASP A 549 -26.07 13.66 -5.89
CA ASP A 549 -24.87 13.21 -5.16
C ASP A 549 -24.18 12.02 -5.84
N TYR A 550 -22.99 12.27 -6.39
CA TYR A 550 -22.09 11.26 -6.97
C TYR A 550 -20.78 11.11 -6.21
N ARG A 551 -20.68 11.64 -4.98
CA ARG A 551 -19.39 11.72 -4.28
C ARG A 551 -18.83 10.33 -3.93
N GLU A 552 -19.67 9.36 -3.56
CA GLU A 552 -19.20 7.99 -3.34
C GLU A 552 -18.70 7.31 -4.63
N ASP A 553 -19.41 7.47 -5.75
CA ASP A 553 -18.98 6.95 -7.06
C ASP A 553 -17.62 7.55 -7.46
N VAL A 554 -17.48 8.86 -7.30
CA VAL A 554 -16.27 9.61 -7.65
C VAL A 554 -15.12 9.26 -6.73
N LEU A 555 -15.38 9.00 -5.45
CA LEU A 555 -14.38 8.47 -4.53
C LEU A 555 -13.83 7.14 -5.05
N ASN A 556 -14.70 6.18 -5.37
CA ASN A 556 -14.28 4.89 -5.91
C ASN A 556 -13.48 5.04 -7.21
N TRP A 557 -13.96 5.90 -8.12
CA TRP A 557 -13.26 6.20 -9.37
C TRP A 557 -11.88 6.84 -9.16
N LEU A 558 -11.75 7.72 -8.17
CA LEU A 558 -10.51 8.45 -7.85
C LEU A 558 -9.41 7.51 -7.32
N MET A 559 -9.78 6.49 -6.53
CA MET A 559 -8.82 5.60 -5.85
C MET A 559 -7.84 4.91 -6.83
N ASP A 560 -8.28 4.62 -8.05
CA ASP A 560 -7.46 3.98 -9.09
C ASP A 560 -6.53 4.95 -9.85
N LYS A 561 -6.57 6.25 -9.54
CA LYS A 561 -5.85 7.29 -10.29
C LYS A 561 -4.60 7.83 -9.56
N LYS A 562 -4.15 7.17 -8.49
CA LYS A 562 -2.94 7.54 -7.74
C LYS A 562 -1.66 7.11 -8.47
N ARG A 563 -0.70 8.03 -8.62
CA ARG A 563 0.61 7.77 -9.24
C ARG A 563 1.72 8.50 -8.48
N GLY A 564 2.71 7.76 -7.96
CA GLY A 564 3.89 8.37 -7.31
C GLY A 564 3.56 9.31 -6.14
N GLY A 565 2.50 9.04 -5.38
CA GLY A 565 2.04 9.84 -4.25
C GLY A 565 1.09 11.00 -4.60
N LEU A 566 1.06 11.44 -5.86
CA LEU A 566 0.13 12.45 -6.38
C LEU A 566 -1.08 11.78 -7.09
N TRP A 567 -2.15 12.55 -7.28
CA TRP A 567 -3.33 12.12 -8.04
C TRP A 567 -3.34 12.76 -9.43
N GLY A 568 -3.68 11.95 -10.43
CA GLY A 568 -3.82 12.43 -11.80
C GLY A 568 -2.50 12.80 -12.45
N ASP A 569 -2.59 13.70 -13.43
CA ASP A 569 -1.44 14.11 -14.24
C ASP A 569 -0.93 15.52 -13.88
N THR A 570 -1.65 16.23 -12.99
CA THR A 570 -1.37 17.62 -12.62
C THR A 570 -1.37 17.83 -11.10
N VAL A 571 -0.73 18.90 -10.63
CA VAL A 571 -0.77 19.28 -9.21
C VAL A 571 -2.18 19.77 -8.83
N VAL A 572 -2.92 20.36 -9.78
CA VAL A 572 -4.31 20.79 -9.58
C VAL A 572 -5.22 19.58 -9.29
N ASP A 573 -5.06 18.49 -10.06
CA ASP A 573 -5.77 17.23 -9.81
C ASP A 573 -5.50 16.72 -8.39
N SER A 574 -4.24 16.72 -7.97
CA SER A 574 -3.82 16.30 -6.62
C SER A 574 -4.40 17.18 -5.51
N ALA A 575 -4.43 18.50 -5.73
CA ALA A 575 -4.96 19.45 -4.77
C ALA A 575 -6.49 19.35 -4.62
N LEU A 576 -7.21 19.15 -5.73
CA LEU A 576 -8.65 18.92 -5.71
C LEU A 576 -8.99 17.56 -5.10
N ALA A 577 -8.25 16.50 -5.46
CA ALA A 577 -8.38 15.19 -4.83
C ALA A 577 -8.17 15.27 -3.31
N THR A 578 -7.17 16.01 -2.85
CA THR A 578 -6.91 16.17 -1.40
C THR A 578 -8.05 16.88 -0.69
N GLN A 579 -8.61 17.95 -1.27
CA GLN A 579 -9.79 18.63 -0.74
C GLN A 579 -11.00 17.69 -0.70
N PHE A 580 -11.24 16.95 -1.77
CA PHE A 580 -12.33 15.97 -1.85
C PHE A 580 -12.21 14.87 -0.79
N LEU A 581 -11.02 14.27 -0.67
CA LEU A 581 -10.71 13.23 0.32
C LEU A 581 -10.89 13.73 1.77
N SER A 582 -10.66 15.01 2.04
CA SER A 582 -10.83 15.59 3.39
C SER A 582 -12.26 15.47 3.93
N GLN A 583 -13.25 15.32 3.03
CA GLN A 583 -14.67 15.22 3.39
C GLN A 583 -15.06 13.82 3.88
N PHE A 584 -14.24 12.82 3.61
CA PHE A 584 -14.52 11.44 3.97
C PHE A 584 -13.83 11.07 5.28
N LYS A 585 -14.57 10.43 6.17
CA LYS A 585 -13.97 9.73 7.31
C LYS A 585 -13.21 8.51 6.79
N PHE A 586 -11.94 8.70 6.46
CA PHE A 586 -11.04 7.59 6.18
C PHE A 586 -10.68 6.89 7.48
N ILE A 587 -11.44 5.84 7.79
CA ILE A 587 -10.91 4.76 8.61
C ILE A 587 -9.85 4.09 7.72
N PRO A 588 -8.55 4.15 8.08
CA PRO A 588 -7.52 3.43 7.33
C PRO A 588 -7.95 1.98 7.23
N LYS A 589 -7.77 1.35 6.05
CA LYS A 589 -8.09 -0.08 5.91
C LYS A 589 -7.34 -0.82 7.00
N ILE A 590 -8.10 -1.31 7.96
CA ILE A 590 -7.60 -1.98 9.15
C ILE A 590 -7.84 -3.46 8.94
N ASN A 591 -6.78 -4.23 9.04
CA ASN A 591 -6.84 -5.68 8.98
C ASN A 591 -6.53 -6.26 10.38
N LEU A 592 -6.71 -7.57 10.52
CA LEU A 592 -6.50 -8.23 11.82
C LEU A 592 -5.07 -8.05 12.33
N TYR A 593 -4.09 -7.99 11.44
CA TYR A 593 -2.69 -7.80 11.83
C TYR A 593 -2.44 -6.43 12.45
N ASP A 594 -3.08 -5.38 11.94
CA ASP A 594 -2.93 -4.02 12.48
C ASP A 594 -3.32 -3.96 13.96
N VAL A 595 -4.30 -4.76 14.38
CA VAL A 595 -4.70 -4.84 15.79
C VAL A 595 -3.73 -5.74 16.57
N ILE A 596 -3.40 -6.91 16.04
CA ILE A 596 -2.54 -7.90 16.72
C ILE A 596 -1.13 -7.36 17.01
N ARG A 597 -0.50 -6.64 16.08
CA ARG A 597 0.85 -6.10 16.27
C ARG A 597 0.93 -5.08 17.42
N LEU A 598 -0.19 -4.42 17.73
CA LEU A 598 -0.26 -3.38 18.75
C LEU A 598 -0.52 -3.94 20.15
N ILE A 599 -0.99 -5.18 20.28
CA ILE A 599 -1.26 -5.83 21.57
C ILE A 599 -0.05 -5.81 22.53
N PRO A 600 1.19 -6.11 22.10
CA PRO A 600 2.35 -6.01 22.98
C PRO A 600 2.80 -4.56 23.22
N GLU A 601 2.49 -3.63 22.31
CA GLU A 601 2.99 -2.24 22.35
C GLU A 601 2.07 -1.28 23.12
N GLN A 602 0.77 -1.58 23.15
CA GLN A 602 -0.27 -0.68 23.66
C GLN A 602 -1.20 -1.40 24.62
N LYS A 603 -1.86 -0.64 25.50
CA LYS A 603 -2.82 -1.20 26.44
C LYS A 603 -4.12 -1.57 25.72
N PHE A 604 -4.55 -2.83 25.88
CA PHE A 604 -5.85 -3.34 25.42
C PHE A 604 -6.78 -3.67 26.59
N TYR A 605 -8.06 -3.38 26.41
CA TYR A 605 -9.15 -3.77 27.30
C TYR A 605 -9.95 -4.89 26.65
N VAL A 606 -10.04 -6.04 27.31
CA VAL A 606 -10.94 -7.13 26.92
C VAL A 606 -12.31 -6.81 27.47
N VAL A 607 -13.22 -6.41 26.59
CA VAL A 607 -14.58 -6.01 26.94
C VAL A 607 -15.58 -7.03 26.45
N TYR A 608 -16.66 -7.20 27.18
CA TYR A 608 -17.69 -8.17 26.84
C TYR A 608 -19.10 -7.60 26.99
N THR A 609 -20.01 -8.11 26.17
CA THR A 609 -21.45 -7.92 26.32
C THR A 609 -22.10 -9.17 26.93
N ASP A 610 -23.24 -9.00 27.57
CA ASP A 610 -23.95 -10.05 28.33
C ASP A 610 -23.09 -10.79 29.38
N ASP A 611 -23.23 -12.12 29.48
CA ASP A 611 -22.63 -13.01 30.48
C ASP A 611 -21.32 -13.67 29.98
N ARG A 612 -20.59 -13.03 29.05
CA ARG A 612 -19.32 -13.55 28.47
C ARG A 612 -18.06 -13.28 29.32
N ASN A 613 -18.24 -12.95 30.61
CA ASN A 613 -17.13 -12.57 31.51
C ASN A 613 -16.09 -13.69 31.70
N LEU A 614 -16.54 -14.95 31.83
CA LEU A 614 -15.63 -16.07 32.04
C LEU A 614 -14.68 -16.26 30.83
N THR A 615 -15.24 -16.23 29.63
CA THR A 615 -14.51 -16.30 28.36
C THR A 615 -13.56 -15.12 28.21
N ALA A 616 -13.99 -13.90 28.57
CA ALA A 616 -13.12 -12.73 28.56
C ALA A 616 -11.90 -12.87 29.49
N GLN A 617 -12.07 -13.48 30.67
CA GLN A 617 -10.95 -13.77 31.58
C GLN A 617 -9.98 -14.81 31.01
N GLN A 618 -10.48 -15.84 30.32
CA GLN A 618 -9.64 -16.81 29.63
C GLN A 618 -8.84 -16.17 28.50
N ILE A 619 -9.49 -15.35 27.67
CA ILE A 619 -8.81 -14.59 26.60
C ILE A 619 -7.72 -13.68 27.17
N LYS A 620 -8.02 -12.95 28.26
CA LYS A 620 -7.02 -12.13 28.96
C LYS A 620 -5.78 -12.95 29.34
N ALA A 621 -5.98 -14.11 29.96
CA ALA A 621 -4.88 -14.98 30.38
C ALA A 621 -4.06 -15.47 29.17
N SER A 622 -4.71 -15.86 28.07
CA SER A 622 -4.03 -16.29 26.84
C SER A 622 -3.28 -15.15 26.17
N ILE A 623 -3.87 -13.96 26.05
CA ILE A 623 -3.24 -12.78 25.44
C ILE A 623 -2.03 -12.33 26.26
N ASP A 624 -2.18 -12.19 27.58
CA ASP A 624 -1.08 -11.78 28.47
C ASP A 624 0.09 -12.77 28.39
N LYS A 625 -0.20 -14.06 28.32
CA LYS A 625 0.82 -15.12 28.16
C LYS A 625 1.49 -15.08 26.79
N LEU A 626 0.73 -14.89 25.71
CA LEU A 626 1.23 -14.97 24.34
C LEU A 626 2.02 -13.74 23.91
N PHE A 627 1.61 -12.55 24.36
CA PHE A 627 2.17 -11.26 23.97
C PHE A 627 2.97 -10.59 25.10
N GLU A 628 3.11 -11.24 26.26
CA GLU A 628 3.80 -10.72 27.44
C GLU A 628 3.29 -9.32 27.86
N THR A 629 1.97 -9.15 27.81
CA THR A 629 1.27 -7.88 28.08
C THR A 629 0.44 -7.96 29.37
N ASN A 630 -0.20 -6.86 29.75
CA ASN A 630 -1.11 -6.80 30.90
C ASN A 630 -2.43 -6.12 30.51
N THR A 631 -3.31 -6.92 29.92
CA THR A 631 -4.66 -6.50 29.54
C THR A 631 -5.59 -6.41 30.76
N THR A 632 -6.68 -5.64 30.62
CA THR A 632 -7.72 -5.48 31.67
C THR A 632 -9.05 -6.02 31.15
N VAL A 633 -9.86 -6.65 32.00
CA VAL A 633 -11.20 -7.15 31.63
C VAL A 633 -12.26 -6.26 32.26
N GLU A 634 -13.26 -5.82 31.48
CA GLU A 634 -14.38 -5.03 31.97
C GLU A 634 -15.67 -5.28 31.17
N LYS A 635 -16.84 -4.95 31.75
CA LYS A 635 -18.11 -5.03 31.02
C LYS A 635 -18.22 -3.83 30.08
N PHE A 636 -18.68 -4.05 28.85
CA PHE A 636 -18.77 -2.98 27.85
C PHE A 636 -19.73 -1.85 28.30
N GLN A 637 -19.25 -0.61 28.27
CA GLN A 637 -20.02 0.60 28.58
C GLN A 637 -19.99 1.66 27.47
N GLY A 638 -19.27 1.39 26.38
CA GLY A 638 -18.99 2.32 25.28
C GLY A 638 -17.50 2.34 24.92
N PHE A 639 -17.19 2.86 23.74
CA PHE A 639 -15.80 3.06 23.31
C PHE A 639 -15.29 4.43 23.77
N GLY A 640 -14.09 4.46 24.36
CA GLY A 640 -13.34 5.67 24.71
C GLY A 640 -11.97 5.71 24.04
N ASP A 641 -11.06 6.53 24.59
CA ASP A 641 -9.68 6.68 24.10
C ASP A 641 -8.79 5.50 24.54
N ALA A 642 -9.09 4.30 24.04
CA ALA A 642 -8.33 3.08 24.31
C ALA A 642 -8.47 2.04 23.19
N ASN A 643 -7.71 0.94 23.31
CA ASN A 643 -7.82 -0.21 22.42
C ASN A 643 -8.64 -1.32 23.09
N TYR A 644 -9.41 -2.07 22.30
CA TYR A 644 -10.40 -3.02 22.80
C TYR A 644 -10.33 -4.38 22.10
N ILE A 645 -10.57 -5.45 22.84
CA ILE A 645 -10.95 -6.77 22.31
C ILE A 645 -12.39 -6.99 22.78
N VAL A 646 -13.35 -7.01 21.86
CA VAL A 646 -14.79 -6.99 22.15
C VAL A 646 -15.38 -8.38 21.93
N LEU A 647 -15.90 -9.01 22.97
CA LEU A 647 -16.65 -10.27 22.88
C LEU A 647 -18.15 -9.94 22.85
N SER A 648 -18.85 -10.29 21.77
CA SER A 648 -20.27 -9.97 21.62
C SER A 648 -21.01 -10.90 20.67
N ASP A 649 -22.34 -10.80 20.66
CA ASP A 649 -23.17 -11.49 19.67
C ASP A 649 -23.17 -10.78 18.31
N PHE A 650 -23.62 -11.49 17.28
CA PHE A 650 -23.82 -10.91 15.95
C PHE A 650 -24.91 -9.85 15.98
N GLY A 651 -24.71 -8.73 15.27
CA GLY A 651 -25.70 -7.65 15.14
C GLY A 651 -25.74 -6.64 16.29
N GLU A 652 -24.99 -6.85 17.38
CA GLU A 652 -24.88 -5.85 18.46
C GLU A 652 -24.10 -4.59 18.05
N PHE A 653 -23.18 -4.72 17.09
CA PHE A 653 -22.36 -3.63 16.58
C PHE A 653 -22.51 -3.47 15.07
N ASN A 654 -22.68 -2.23 14.61
CA ASN A 654 -22.64 -1.90 13.19
C ASN A 654 -21.18 -1.76 12.72
N ILE A 655 -20.67 -2.80 12.07
CA ILE A 655 -19.26 -2.87 11.65
C ILE A 655 -18.85 -1.71 10.75
N LYS A 656 -19.77 -1.19 9.92
CA LYS A 656 -19.46 -0.08 9.00
C LYS A 656 -18.94 1.16 9.72
N ASP A 657 -19.31 1.36 10.99
CA ASP A 657 -18.89 2.51 11.79
C ASP A 657 -17.43 2.40 12.25
N TYR A 658 -16.85 1.19 12.24
CA TYR A 658 -15.50 0.88 12.75
C TYR A 658 -14.58 0.27 11.69
N ASN A 659 -15.13 -0.39 10.67
CA ASN A 659 -14.43 -0.95 9.53
C ASN A 659 -15.36 -1.02 8.30
N PRO A 660 -15.40 0.03 7.45
CA PRO A 660 -16.32 0.09 6.31
C PRO A 660 -15.96 -0.90 5.20
N TYR A 661 -14.79 -1.53 5.26
CA TYR A 661 -14.31 -2.48 4.25
C TYR A 661 -14.81 -3.91 4.51
N VAL A 662 -15.38 -4.19 5.68
CA VAL A 662 -15.97 -5.49 6.01
C VAL A 662 -17.49 -5.34 6.01
N LYS A 663 -18.15 -6.00 5.04
CA LYS A 663 -19.60 -6.08 5.01
C LYS A 663 -20.05 -7.30 5.82
N LEU A 664 -20.57 -7.04 7.02
CA LEU A 664 -21.25 -8.05 7.84
C LEU A 664 -22.75 -7.78 7.78
N GLU A 665 -23.50 -8.74 7.24
CA GLU A 665 -24.96 -8.77 7.26
C GLU A 665 -25.41 -9.98 8.08
N VAL A 666 -26.41 -9.79 8.94
CA VAL A 666 -26.87 -10.81 9.89
C VAL A 666 -28.35 -11.07 9.61
N ASP A 667 -28.66 -12.31 9.28
CA ASP A 667 -30.02 -12.85 9.17
C ASP A 667 -30.31 -13.79 10.35
N ASN A 668 -31.53 -14.33 10.45
CA ASN A 668 -31.97 -15.08 11.63
C ASN A 668 -31.14 -16.33 11.98
N GLU A 669 -30.56 -17.04 11.00
CA GLU A 669 -29.73 -18.23 11.24
C GLU A 669 -28.38 -18.21 10.49
N THR A 670 -28.13 -17.17 9.69
CA THR A 670 -27.00 -17.06 8.77
C THR A 670 -26.36 -15.68 8.85
N ILE A 671 -25.06 -15.62 8.60
CA ILE A 671 -24.31 -14.39 8.43
C ILE A 671 -23.69 -14.35 7.05
N HIS A 672 -23.70 -13.17 6.45
CA HIS A 672 -23.03 -12.90 5.19
C HIS A 672 -21.85 -11.96 5.44
N ILE A 673 -20.64 -12.44 5.16
CA ILE A 673 -19.41 -11.65 5.33
C ILE A 673 -18.76 -11.48 3.97
N ASN A 674 -18.66 -10.23 3.51
CA ASN A 674 -18.19 -9.88 2.17
C ASN A 674 -18.91 -10.68 1.05
N GLY A 675 -20.18 -11.03 1.26
CA GLY A 675 -21.01 -11.80 0.31
C GLY A 675 -20.92 -13.32 0.44
N GLU A 676 -20.08 -13.86 1.33
CA GLU A 676 -20.01 -15.30 1.60
C GLU A 676 -20.87 -15.68 2.81
N GLU A 677 -21.58 -16.81 2.73
CA GLU A 677 -22.57 -17.26 3.71
C GLU A 677 -22.00 -18.26 4.73
N TYR A 678 -22.31 -18.06 6.01
CA TYR A 678 -21.94 -18.94 7.11
C TYR A 678 -23.11 -19.12 8.10
N SER A 679 -23.13 -20.26 8.81
CA SER A 679 -24.12 -20.50 9.88
C SER A 679 -23.66 -19.89 11.20
N ILE A 680 -24.57 -19.21 11.90
CA ILE A 680 -24.28 -18.56 13.20
C ILE A 680 -23.90 -19.59 14.28
N LYS A 681 -24.54 -20.77 14.28
CA LYS A 681 -24.48 -21.78 15.36
C LYS A 681 -23.11 -22.41 15.58
N ASN A 682 -22.21 -22.34 14.60
CA ASN A 682 -20.90 -22.98 14.67
C ASN A 682 -19.76 -22.09 14.15
N THR A 683 -20.01 -20.78 14.05
CA THR A 683 -19.05 -19.84 13.47
C THR A 683 -18.65 -18.76 14.48
N VAL A 684 -17.35 -18.60 14.66
CA VAL A 684 -16.73 -17.48 15.37
C VAL A 684 -16.09 -16.57 14.33
N VAL A 685 -16.30 -15.26 14.45
CA VAL A 685 -15.78 -14.28 13.49
C VAL A 685 -14.95 -13.23 14.22
N LEU A 686 -13.70 -13.03 13.79
CA LEU A 686 -12.88 -11.92 14.28
C LEU A 686 -12.83 -10.82 13.21
N ILE A 687 -13.21 -9.60 13.58
CA ILE A 687 -13.22 -8.44 12.69
C ILE A 687 -12.40 -7.31 13.34
N PRO A 688 -11.39 -6.76 12.66
CA PRO A 688 -10.67 -5.59 13.14
C PRO A 688 -11.54 -4.35 12.93
N GLY A 689 -11.41 -3.37 13.81
CA GLY A 689 -12.10 -2.08 13.73
C GLY A 689 -11.27 -0.97 14.34
N LYS A 690 -11.64 0.28 14.07
CA LYS A 690 -10.93 1.44 14.58
C LYS A 690 -11.91 2.48 15.08
N THR A 691 -11.57 3.15 16.18
CA THR A 691 -12.21 4.39 16.64
C THR A 691 -11.39 5.60 16.19
N GLU A 692 -11.78 6.80 16.60
CA GLU A 692 -10.99 8.01 16.31
C GLU A 692 -9.58 7.94 16.92
N THR A 693 -9.42 7.24 18.05
CA THR A 693 -8.19 7.26 18.88
C THR A 693 -7.61 5.87 19.17
N GLY A 694 -8.31 4.78 18.86
CA GLY A 694 -7.90 3.42 19.22
C GLY A 694 -8.29 2.31 18.23
N TYR A 695 -7.84 1.10 18.52
CA TYR A 695 -8.02 -0.11 17.72
C TYR A 695 -8.97 -1.09 18.42
N ILE A 696 -9.76 -1.81 17.64
CA ILE A 696 -10.75 -2.78 18.13
C ILE A 696 -10.50 -4.11 17.44
N LEU A 697 -10.52 -5.20 18.20
CA LEU A 697 -10.72 -6.56 17.69
C LEU A 697 -12.10 -7.04 18.14
N PHE A 698 -13.06 -7.07 17.23
CA PHE A 698 -14.35 -7.70 17.49
C PHE A 698 -14.20 -9.22 17.40
N VAL A 699 -14.84 -9.93 18.34
CA VAL A 699 -14.94 -11.38 18.40
C VAL A 699 -16.43 -11.72 18.50
N PHE A 700 -17.05 -11.98 17.36
CA PHE A 700 -18.47 -12.30 17.25
C PHE A 700 -18.72 -13.80 17.31
N TYR A 701 -19.62 -14.21 18.19
CA TYR A 701 -20.05 -15.59 18.31
C TYR A 701 -21.37 -15.73 19.09
N GLU A 702 -22.16 -16.74 18.72
CA GLU A 702 -23.36 -17.13 19.48
C GLU A 702 -22.96 -17.86 20.79
N LYS A 703 -23.77 -17.70 21.84
CA LYS A 703 -23.57 -18.39 23.11
C LYS A 703 -23.48 -19.91 22.92
N GLY A 704 -22.50 -20.54 23.56
CA GLY A 704 -22.21 -21.98 23.40
C GLY A 704 -20.94 -22.28 22.61
N LEU A 705 -20.34 -21.28 21.95
CA LEU A 705 -19.04 -21.40 21.28
C LEU A 705 -17.87 -20.86 22.14
N ASP A 706 -18.07 -20.65 23.43
CA ASP A 706 -17.06 -20.08 24.34
C ASP A 706 -15.76 -20.88 24.38
N ASP A 707 -15.83 -22.21 24.39
CA ASP A 707 -14.65 -23.08 24.36
C ASP A 707 -13.90 -23.00 23.02
N VAL A 708 -14.61 -22.74 21.91
CA VAL A 708 -14.01 -22.50 20.60
C VAL A 708 -13.22 -21.19 20.60
N VAL A 709 -13.82 -20.12 21.14
CA VAL A 709 -13.15 -18.83 21.29
C VAL A 709 -11.91 -18.98 22.18
N ALA A 710 -12.02 -19.64 23.34
CA ALA A 710 -10.89 -19.88 24.22
C ALA A 710 -9.75 -20.63 23.52
N LYS A 711 -10.06 -21.66 22.73
CA LYS A 711 -9.05 -22.44 21.97
C LYS A 711 -8.36 -21.59 20.88
N ILE A 712 -9.09 -20.73 20.18
CA ILE A 712 -8.51 -19.81 19.17
C ILE A 712 -7.42 -18.94 19.81
N PHE A 713 -7.69 -18.40 21.00
CA PHE A 713 -6.74 -17.53 21.71
C PHE A 713 -5.62 -18.31 22.39
N ASP A 714 -5.87 -19.49 22.99
CA ASP A 714 -4.82 -20.28 23.67
C ASP A 714 -3.84 -20.95 22.70
N SER A 715 -4.30 -21.31 21.49
CA SER A 715 -3.47 -21.99 20.48
C SER A 715 -2.32 -21.16 19.91
N GLY A 716 -2.32 -19.84 20.11
CA GLY A 716 -1.37 -18.94 19.47
C GLY A 716 -1.71 -18.54 18.03
N LEU A 717 -2.81 -19.05 17.45
CA LEU A 717 -3.28 -18.66 16.12
C LEU A 717 -3.46 -17.14 16.00
N VAL A 718 -3.87 -16.50 17.10
CA VAL A 718 -4.01 -15.05 17.23
C VAL A 718 -2.75 -14.24 16.88
N LYS A 719 -1.53 -14.80 17.00
CA LYS A 719 -0.28 -14.12 16.60
C LYS A 719 -0.12 -13.93 15.10
N TYR A 720 -0.86 -14.70 14.31
CA TYR A 720 -0.72 -14.79 12.87
C TYR A 720 -1.97 -14.32 12.12
N LEU A 721 -2.89 -13.62 12.80
CA LEU A 721 -4.09 -13.14 12.15
C LEU A 721 -3.77 -12.06 11.12
N LYS A 722 -4.33 -12.24 9.92
CA LYS A 722 -4.28 -11.30 8.80
C LYS A 722 -5.65 -11.26 8.13
N GLY A 723 -5.89 -10.30 7.26
CA GLY A 723 -7.08 -10.24 6.43
C GLY A 723 -8.14 -9.35 7.05
N ASP A 724 -9.16 -9.10 6.26
CA ASP A 724 -10.23 -8.17 6.58
C ASP A 724 -11.13 -8.76 7.68
N ALA A 725 -11.25 -10.09 7.74
CA ALA A 725 -11.88 -10.82 8.83
C ALA A 725 -11.34 -12.26 8.92
N LEU A 726 -11.49 -12.87 10.09
CA LEU A 726 -11.26 -14.29 10.32
C LEU A 726 -12.61 -14.95 10.51
N VAL A 727 -12.87 -16.02 9.77
CA VAL A 727 -14.02 -16.89 10.01
C VAL A 727 -13.48 -18.22 10.50
N VAL A 728 -13.91 -18.65 11.69
CA VAL A 728 -13.58 -19.95 12.27
C VAL A 728 -14.86 -20.75 12.40
N THR A 729 -14.99 -21.80 11.60
CA THR A 729 -16.10 -22.75 11.72
C THR A 729 -15.65 -23.97 12.51
N TYR A 730 -16.44 -24.34 13.51
CA TYR A 730 -16.19 -25.51 14.36
C TYR A 730 -17.04 -26.71 13.94
N LYS A 731 -16.44 -27.90 13.98
CA LYS A 731 -17.14 -29.17 13.88
C LYS A 731 -16.45 -30.22 14.74
N ASP A 732 -17.15 -30.70 15.77
CA ASP A 732 -16.74 -31.83 16.60
C ASP A 732 -16.63 -33.11 15.73
N LYS A 733 -15.40 -33.55 15.45
CA LYS A 733 -15.11 -34.69 14.56
C LYS A 733 -14.98 -35.99 15.36
N ASN A 734 -14.47 -35.92 16.58
CA ASN A 734 -14.17 -37.08 17.43
C ASN A 734 -15.29 -37.39 18.44
N HIS A 735 -16.27 -36.49 18.59
CA HIS A 735 -17.45 -36.58 19.44
C HIS A 735 -17.12 -36.65 20.93
N ASP A 736 -16.01 -36.05 21.36
CA ASP A 736 -15.59 -36.00 22.76
C ASP A 736 -15.97 -34.69 23.47
N GLY A 737 -16.49 -33.70 22.73
CA GLY A 737 -16.89 -32.39 23.25
C GLY A 737 -15.72 -31.50 23.67
N VAL A 738 -14.47 -31.85 23.31
CA VAL A 738 -13.27 -31.04 23.57
C VAL A 738 -12.82 -30.41 22.26
N VAL A 739 -12.75 -29.07 22.23
CA VAL A 739 -12.33 -28.36 21.03
C VAL A 739 -10.84 -28.55 20.78
N ASP A 740 -10.50 -29.21 19.69
CA ASP A 740 -9.12 -29.33 19.20
C ASP A 740 -8.83 -28.54 17.92
N LEU A 741 -7.54 -28.25 17.70
CA LEU A 741 -7.09 -27.39 16.60
C LEU A 741 -7.39 -27.97 15.22
N ASP A 742 -7.47 -29.29 15.10
CA ASP A 742 -7.82 -30.02 13.88
C ASP A 742 -9.33 -30.09 13.62
N GLU A 743 -10.15 -29.66 14.57
CA GLU A 743 -11.61 -29.51 14.46
C GLU A 743 -12.04 -28.11 14.00
N LEU A 744 -11.11 -27.16 14.00
CA LEU A 744 -11.32 -25.81 13.51
C LEU A 744 -11.02 -25.72 12.02
N THR A 745 -11.94 -25.15 11.26
CA THR A 745 -11.67 -24.71 9.89
C THR A 745 -11.62 -23.20 9.88
N VAL A 746 -10.46 -22.67 9.51
CA VAL A 746 -10.16 -21.24 9.57
C VAL A 746 -10.04 -20.68 8.17
N LYS A 747 -10.76 -19.58 7.90
CA LYS A 747 -10.71 -18.87 6.63
C LYS A 747 -10.43 -17.39 6.89
N PHE A 748 -9.39 -16.88 6.26
CA PHE A 748 -9.09 -15.45 6.23
C PHE A 748 -9.78 -14.81 5.03
N LEU A 749 -10.63 -13.82 5.29
CA LEU A 749 -11.32 -13.05 4.25
C LEU A 749 -10.44 -11.87 3.82
N ARG A 750 -10.56 -11.46 2.55
CA ARG A 750 -9.77 -10.38 1.93
C ARG A 750 -10.63 -9.24 1.43
#